data_AF-A0A432MPR5-F1
#
_entry.id   AF-A0A432MPR5-F1
#
_cell.length_a   1.000
_cell.length_b   1.000
_cell.length_c   1.000
_cell.angle_alpha   90.00
_cell.angle_beta   90.00
_cell.angle_gamma   90.00
#
_symmetry.space_group_name_H-M   'P 1'
#
loop_
_entity.id
_entity.type
_entity.pdbx_description
1 polymer ?
#
loop_
_entity_poly.entity_id
_entity_poly.type
_entity_poly.pdbx_seq_one_letter_code
_entity_poly.pdbx_strand_id
1 'polypeptide(L)'
;MAGGWLDPGPGLARTALRAFSCVLILLPATAALGATLPFMAEAVSPRRLSRAGDVARAYALNTAGALLGVVAATAVLLVEVGVRGSGTMAASISAGCGLLALAMARRGAMPAWDEPDRVAVPRSVRGRRQSEGVPPSDLRPWVAMAAVSGAGTLALQVLYTRMFALTFHNSTYTFGLVMASFIGGLAIGSAVYANVRSRWEPRLIVAWSMVVGSAGVAGSVALFSVLTGLEYFSSGSSWWTYLLGAGGLVALVVTPPVALLGLALPACWEAAGSGRWGERQGEASGSVVGWLSAANAVAAAVGALVASFVLLPTAGLWASFGVASGGLGLAGLGLLVALRRSVAEGFFAGLLLLGWIASTVQVPARIRTLPADPRIRIVASWEGPYGRTEVVDARPGVRILRHDLHYGLGSTGEATVREYRQGLLPLLLHPDPREVLFLGLGTGLTAGPAVLVPEVERVGVVELIPEVVEAARLFQDANFGVLDHPKVEIRVDDARHDLLASRDSYDVIVSDLFVPWESKAGYLYTTDFYRVVRDRLAEGGLFCQWLPLYQLGREEFMMISDSFASVFPHASLWWGALEAEKGMVALVGSDRPVAVEDDRVEAVLPAIGAALEDSDVYLGSATALRRLRIGSWPAPDPGALLNTDEHPRVEFRAPIRQRDDRLLVGGRLLALVDEVFRALPEGPPQPSYRRRVWQRAQLLDSIGR
;
A
#
# COMPACT_ATOMS: atom_id res chain seq x y z
N MET A 1 24.71 -16.05 -10.32
CA MET A 1 23.36 -15.95 -10.90
C MET A 1 22.44 -14.96 -10.16
N ALA A 2 22.91 -14.19 -9.17
CA ALA A 2 22.08 -13.27 -8.38
C ALA A 2 21.67 -11.96 -9.09
N GLY A 3 22.23 -11.66 -10.27
CA GLY A 3 21.97 -10.38 -10.96
C GLY A 3 20.57 -10.27 -11.57
N GLY A 4 20.04 -11.33 -12.20
CA GLY A 4 18.84 -11.20 -13.04
C GLY A 4 17.50 -10.97 -12.31
N TRP A 5 17.40 -11.36 -11.03
CA TRP A 5 16.15 -11.19 -10.27
C TRP A 5 16.04 -9.80 -9.63
N LEU A 6 17.17 -9.25 -9.18
CA LEU A 6 17.25 -7.95 -8.51
C LEU A 6 17.49 -6.80 -9.49
N ASP A 7 18.13 -6.98 -10.65
CA ASP A 7 18.49 -5.90 -11.59
C ASP A 7 17.41 -4.79 -11.76
N PRO A 8 17.72 -3.49 -11.50
CA PRO A 8 16.72 -2.44 -11.32
C PRO A 8 16.22 -1.80 -12.63
N GLY A 9 16.58 -2.34 -13.79
CA GLY A 9 16.23 -1.68 -15.04
C GLY A 9 14.75 -1.83 -15.47
N PRO A 10 14.22 -0.86 -16.23
CA PRO A 10 12.88 -0.91 -16.79
C PRO A 10 12.79 -2.07 -17.79
N GLY A 11 11.77 -2.91 -17.68
CA GLY A 11 11.54 -3.97 -18.65
C GLY A 11 10.42 -4.92 -18.24
N LEU A 12 9.39 -5.02 -19.10
CA LEU A 12 8.27 -5.94 -18.93
C LEU A 12 8.72 -7.38 -18.62
N ALA A 13 9.84 -7.82 -19.23
CA ALA A 13 10.43 -9.13 -18.99
C ALA A 13 10.94 -9.33 -17.56
N ARG A 14 11.56 -8.31 -16.94
CA ARG A 14 12.05 -8.37 -15.56
C ARG A 14 10.90 -8.36 -14.57
N THR A 15 9.91 -7.47 -14.77
CA THR A 15 8.68 -7.47 -13.97
C THR A 15 7.94 -8.82 -14.07
N ALA A 16 7.86 -9.39 -15.27
CA ALA A 16 7.28 -10.72 -15.48
C ALA A 16 8.09 -11.82 -14.77
N LEU A 17 9.43 -11.76 -14.79
CA LEU A 17 10.28 -12.71 -14.08
C LEU A 17 10.09 -12.61 -12.56
N ARG A 18 10.04 -11.40 -12.00
CA ARG A 18 9.77 -11.18 -10.57
C ARG A 18 8.39 -11.71 -10.19
N ALA A 19 7.36 -11.38 -10.97
CA ALA A 19 6.00 -11.88 -10.77
C ALA A 19 5.94 -13.42 -10.83
N PHE A 20 6.58 -14.03 -11.83
CA PHE A 20 6.66 -15.48 -11.97
C PHE A 20 7.40 -16.14 -10.80
N SER A 21 8.49 -15.53 -10.33
CA SER A 21 9.25 -16.03 -9.17
C SER A 21 8.42 -15.97 -7.89
N CYS A 22 7.68 -14.88 -7.66
CA CYS A 22 6.74 -14.78 -6.55
C CYS A 22 5.67 -15.88 -6.62
N VAL A 23 5.12 -16.15 -7.81
CA VAL A 23 4.18 -17.26 -8.01
C VAL A 23 4.84 -18.59 -7.64
N LEU A 24 6.04 -18.88 -8.15
CA LEU A 24 6.73 -20.15 -7.86
C LEU A 24 7.01 -20.34 -6.36
N ILE A 25 7.43 -19.29 -5.64
CA ILE A 25 7.74 -19.35 -4.22
C ILE A 25 6.48 -19.58 -3.38
N LEU A 26 5.38 -18.91 -3.73
CA LEU A 26 4.13 -18.96 -2.97
C LEU A 26 3.23 -20.14 -3.36
N LEU A 27 3.37 -20.69 -4.57
CA LEU A 27 2.46 -21.70 -5.12
C LEU A 27 2.36 -22.96 -4.25
N PRO A 28 3.44 -23.57 -3.70
CA PRO A 28 3.29 -24.79 -2.91
C PRO A 28 2.41 -24.60 -1.67
N ALA A 29 2.64 -23.51 -0.92
CA ALA A 29 1.87 -23.20 0.27
C ALA A 29 0.44 -22.78 -0.08
N THR A 30 0.28 -21.92 -1.08
CA THR A 30 -1.05 -21.41 -1.47
C THR A 30 -1.91 -22.47 -2.16
N ALA A 31 -1.32 -23.41 -2.90
CA ALA A 31 -2.02 -24.57 -3.45
C ALA A 31 -2.50 -25.52 -2.34
N ALA A 32 -1.66 -25.78 -1.34
CA ALA A 32 -2.07 -26.57 -0.17
C ALA A 32 -3.21 -25.91 0.61
N LEU A 33 -3.13 -24.59 0.83
CA LEU A 33 -4.21 -23.81 1.44
C LEU A 33 -5.48 -23.83 0.58
N GLY A 34 -5.37 -23.69 -0.74
CA GLY A 34 -6.49 -23.71 -1.68
C GLY A 34 -7.20 -25.08 -1.75
N ALA A 35 -6.48 -26.17 -1.54
CA ALA A 35 -7.03 -27.53 -1.53
C ALA A 35 -7.91 -27.83 -0.30
N THR A 36 -7.80 -27.03 0.78
CA THR A 36 -8.56 -27.25 2.02
C THR A 36 -10.07 -27.18 1.80
N LEU A 37 -10.56 -26.22 1.01
CA LEU A 37 -11.99 -26.02 0.78
C LEU A 37 -12.65 -27.18 -0.01
N PRO A 38 -12.08 -27.67 -1.13
CA PRO A 38 -12.59 -28.87 -1.80
C PRO A 38 -12.65 -30.10 -0.90
N PHE A 39 -11.60 -30.36 -0.11
CA PHE A 39 -11.60 -31.49 0.83
C PHE A 39 -12.60 -31.32 1.96
N MET A 40 -12.75 -30.10 2.49
CA MET A 40 -13.77 -29.78 3.47
C MET A 40 -15.18 -29.95 2.90
N ALA A 41 -15.42 -29.54 1.65
CA ALA A 41 -16.70 -29.72 0.98
C ALA A 41 -17.05 -31.20 0.80
N GLU A 42 -16.06 -32.03 0.45
CA GLU A 42 -16.22 -33.49 0.36
C GLU A 42 -16.52 -34.12 1.72
N ALA A 43 -15.80 -33.71 2.78
CA ALA A 43 -15.99 -34.24 4.13
C ALA A 43 -17.36 -33.86 4.74
N VAL A 44 -17.86 -32.65 4.46
CA VAL A 44 -19.12 -32.13 5.02
C VAL A 44 -20.35 -32.59 4.22
N SER A 45 -20.19 -32.89 2.93
CA SER A 45 -21.26 -33.34 2.04
C SER A 45 -20.96 -34.67 1.32
N PRO A 46 -20.68 -35.78 2.05
CA PRO A 46 -20.30 -37.06 1.44
C PRO A 46 -21.44 -37.75 0.68
N ARG A 47 -22.69 -37.35 0.87
CA ARG A 47 -23.88 -37.95 0.24
C ARG A 47 -24.91 -36.87 -0.13
N ARG A 48 -25.03 -36.57 -1.42
CA ARG A 48 -25.99 -35.63 -2.06
C ARG A 48 -25.79 -34.13 -1.74
N LEU A 49 -26.09 -33.28 -2.72
CA LEU A 49 -26.17 -31.81 -2.62
C LEU A 49 -27.23 -31.27 -1.63
N SER A 50 -27.92 -32.13 -0.87
CA SER A 50 -28.86 -31.71 0.18
C SER A 50 -28.20 -30.85 1.28
N ARG A 51 -26.86 -30.84 1.34
CA ARG A 51 -26.01 -30.11 2.29
C ARG A 51 -25.17 -28.96 1.68
N ALA A 52 -25.56 -28.39 0.53
CA ALA A 52 -24.88 -27.21 -0.03
C ALA A 52 -24.75 -26.03 0.96
N GLY A 53 -25.70 -25.89 1.88
CA GLY A 53 -25.63 -24.89 2.96
C GLY A 53 -24.59 -25.19 4.05
N ASP A 54 -24.15 -26.44 4.19
CA ASP A 54 -23.06 -26.80 5.10
C ASP A 54 -21.71 -26.44 4.48
N VAL A 55 -21.53 -26.66 3.16
CA VAL A 55 -20.35 -26.20 2.41
C VAL A 55 -20.23 -24.67 2.43
N ALA A 56 -21.36 -23.96 2.22
CA ALA A 56 -21.39 -22.50 2.31
C ALA A 56 -21.09 -21.99 3.73
N ARG A 57 -21.58 -22.65 4.79
CA ARG A 57 -21.22 -22.34 6.18
C ARG A 57 -19.74 -22.57 6.47
N ALA A 58 -19.20 -23.68 5.99
CA ALA A 58 -17.80 -24.02 6.16
C ALA A 58 -16.90 -22.97 5.45
N TYR A 59 -17.28 -22.55 4.23
CA TYR A 59 -16.61 -21.45 3.53
C TYR A 59 -16.73 -20.11 4.27
N ALA A 60 -17.91 -19.79 4.81
CA ALA A 60 -18.11 -18.57 5.60
C ALA A 60 -17.21 -18.55 6.84
N LEU A 61 -17.10 -19.66 7.57
CA LEU A 61 -16.23 -19.80 8.74
C LEU A 61 -14.75 -19.69 8.37
N ASN A 62 -14.32 -20.33 7.28
CA ASN A 62 -12.94 -20.21 6.79
C ASN A 62 -12.61 -18.75 6.43
N THR A 63 -13.53 -18.07 5.74
CA THR A 63 -13.39 -16.66 5.35
C THR A 63 -13.40 -15.73 6.58
N ALA A 64 -14.22 -16.02 7.58
CA ALA A 64 -14.21 -15.30 8.86
C ALA A 64 -12.90 -15.54 9.65
N GLY A 65 -12.33 -16.73 9.59
CA GLY A 65 -11.00 -17.02 10.13
C GLY A 65 -9.91 -16.20 9.44
N ALA A 66 -9.97 -16.05 8.11
CA ALA A 66 -9.06 -15.19 7.36
C ALA A 66 -9.20 -13.71 7.77
N LEU A 67 -10.43 -13.22 7.98
CA LEU A 67 -10.70 -11.90 8.55
C LEU A 67 -10.01 -11.70 9.92
N LEU A 68 -10.18 -12.64 10.84
CA LEU A 68 -9.52 -12.60 12.15
C LEU A 68 -7.99 -12.60 12.01
N GLY A 69 -7.45 -13.38 11.07
CA GLY A 69 -6.03 -13.40 10.75
C GLY A 69 -5.52 -12.04 10.27
N VAL A 70 -6.25 -11.37 9.38
CA VAL A 70 -5.90 -10.01 8.90
C VAL A 70 -5.89 -9.01 10.04
N VAL A 71 -6.92 -9.01 10.90
CA VAL A 71 -7.00 -8.09 12.03
C VAL A 71 -5.89 -8.36 13.06
N ALA A 72 -5.65 -9.63 13.39
CA ALA A 72 -4.57 -10.01 14.31
C ALA A 72 -3.20 -9.62 13.75
N ALA A 73 -2.96 -9.86 12.47
CA ALA A 73 -1.69 -9.53 11.81
C ALA A 73 -1.39 -8.03 11.85
N THR A 74 -2.38 -7.19 11.49
CA THR A 74 -2.20 -5.74 11.43
C THR A 74 -2.21 -5.07 12.80
N ALA A 75 -2.96 -5.61 13.77
CA ALA A 75 -3.08 -5.00 15.09
C ALA A 75 -1.98 -5.41 16.07
N VAL A 76 -1.46 -6.64 15.97
CA VAL A 76 -0.59 -7.22 17.01
C VAL A 76 0.61 -7.96 16.41
N LEU A 77 0.38 -8.95 15.54
CA LEU A 77 1.40 -9.96 15.26
C LEU A 77 2.66 -9.38 14.61
N LEU A 78 2.51 -8.54 13.59
CA LEU A 78 3.66 -8.01 12.85
C LEU A 78 4.58 -7.11 13.69
N VAL A 79 4.04 -6.46 14.73
CA VAL A 79 4.80 -5.53 15.59
C VAL A 79 5.39 -6.23 16.80
N GLU A 80 4.59 -7.07 17.46
CA GLU A 80 4.95 -7.68 18.76
C GLU A 80 5.61 -9.05 18.60
N VAL A 81 5.21 -9.83 17.58
CA VAL A 81 5.76 -11.17 17.30
C VAL A 81 6.82 -11.12 16.20
N GLY A 82 6.76 -10.10 15.35
CA GLY A 82 7.65 -9.90 14.21
C GLY A 82 7.18 -10.60 12.94
N VAL A 83 7.75 -10.25 11.79
CA VAL A 83 7.33 -10.71 10.45
C VAL A 83 7.52 -12.23 10.28
N ARG A 84 8.73 -12.76 10.52
CA ARG A 84 9.01 -14.20 10.45
C ARG A 84 8.32 -14.95 11.58
N GLY A 85 8.29 -14.37 12.79
CA GLY A 85 7.55 -14.94 13.92
C GLY A 85 6.06 -15.14 13.60
N SER A 86 5.42 -14.12 13.02
CA SER A 86 4.02 -14.19 12.57
C SER A 86 3.81 -15.26 11.49
N GLY A 87 4.71 -15.33 10.50
CA GLY A 87 4.64 -16.32 9.42
C GLY A 87 4.80 -17.76 9.94
N THR A 88 5.75 -18.00 10.84
CA THR A 88 5.95 -19.31 11.47
C THR A 88 4.78 -19.69 12.36
N MET A 89 4.18 -18.74 13.08
CA MET A 89 2.97 -18.97 13.86
C MET A 89 1.78 -19.35 12.97
N ALA A 90 1.54 -18.62 11.88
CA ALA A 90 0.49 -18.95 10.91
C ALA A 90 0.68 -20.35 10.31
N ALA A 91 1.91 -20.69 9.89
CA ALA A 91 2.24 -22.01 9.38
C ALA A 91 2.05 -23.12 10.44
N SER A 92 2.41 -22.84 11.71
CA SER A 92 2.24 -23.78 12.81
C SER A 92 0.76 -24.05 13.12
N ILE A 93 -0.09 -23.02 13.07
CA ILE A 93 -1.54 -23.17 13.20
C ILE A 93 -2.09 -24.06 12.07
N SER A 94 -1.71 -23.79 10.81
CA SER A 94 -2.14 -24.62 9.67
C SER A 94 -1.66 -26.07 9.80
N ALA A 95 -0.41 -26.29 10.21
CA ALA A 95 0.14 -27.63 10.46
C ALA A 95 -0.60 -28.35 11.60
N GLY A 96 -0.90 -27.63 12.69
CA GLY A 96 -1.68 -28.14 13.82
C GLY A 96 -3.09 -28.58 13.41
N CYS A 97 -3.78 -27.79 12.59
CA CYS A 97 -5.07 -28.18 12.00
C CYS A 97 -4.97 -29.47 11.17
N GLY A 98 -3.92 -29.61 10.36
CA GLY A 98 -3.65 -30.82 9.58
C GLY A 98 -3.39 -32.06 10.46
N LEU A 99 -2.57 -31.91 11.51
CA LEU A 99 -2.29 -32.98 12.47
C LEU A 99 -3.54 -33.40 13.25
N LEU A 100 -4.37 -32.44 13.65
CA LEU A 100 -5.64 -32.71 14.32
C LEU A 100 -6.59 -33.49 13.39
N ALA A 101 -6.71 -33.09 12.13
CA ALA A 101 -7.51 -33.80 11.13
C ALA A 101 -7.02 -35.26 10.95
N LEU A 102 -5.71 -35.47 10.86
CA LEU A 102 -5.11 -36.81 10.78
C LEU A 102 -5.39 -37.65 12.04
N ALA A 103 -5.32 -37.04 13.23
CA ALA A 103 -5.61 -37.71 14.49
C ALA A 103 -7.09 -38.10 14.60
N MET A 104 -8.02 -37.23 14.18
CA MET A 104 -9.45 -37.51 14.13
C MET A 104 -9.77 -38.65 13.14
N ALA A 105 -9.12 -38.67 11.98
CA ALA A 105 -9.26 -39.73 11.00
C ALA A 105 -8.79 -41.09 11.55
N ARG A 106 -7.63 -41.13 12.24
CA ARG A 106 -7.10 -42.36 12.85
C ARG A 106 -7.95 -42.92 13.98
N ARG A 107 -8.65 -42.07 14.74
CA ARG A 107 -9.51 -42.48 15.86
C ARG A 107 -10.88 -43.02 15.45
N GLY A 108 -11.18 -43.08 14.14
CA GLY A 108 -12.52 -43.43 13.66
C GLY A 108 -13.59 -42.44 14.13
N ALA A 109 -13.17 -41.24 14.58
CA ALA A 109 -14.07 -40.18 15.04
C ALA A 109 -14.69 -39.40 13.88
N MET A 110 -14.19 -39.63 12.66
CA MET A 110 -14.87 -39.23 11.43
C MET A 110 -16.08 -40.16 11.23
N PRO A 111 -17.26 -39.63 10.84
CA PRO A 111 -18.41 -40.45 10.52
C PRO A 111 -17.96 -41.57 9.58
N ALA A 112 -18.35 -42.81 9.88
CA ALA A 112 -17.99 -43.95 9.05
C ALA A 112 -18.33 -43.61 7.59
N TRP A 113 -17.32 -43.64 6.73
CA TRP A 113 -17.55 -43.80 5.30
C TRP A 113 -18.14 -45.19 5.14
N ASP A 114 -19.45 -45.30 5.35
CA ASP A 114 -20.20 -46.47 4.94
C ASP A 114 -19.84 -46.70 3.46
N GLU A 115 -19.11 -47.79 3.19
CA GLU A 115 -18.83 -48.23 1.83
C GLU A 115 -20.15 -48.15 1.04
N PRO A 116 -20.14 -47.61 -0.19
CA PRO A 116 -21.34 -47.58 -0.98
C PRO A 116 -21.89 -49.02 -1.03
N ASP A 117 -23.13 -49.21 -0.59
CA ASP A 117 -23.91 -50.38 -0.94
C ASP A 117 -23.64 -50.59 -2.43
N ARG A 118 -23.05 -51.74 -2.77
CA ARG A 118 -22.64 -52.09 -4.11
C ARG A 118 -23.88 -52.22 -4.98
N VAL A 119 -24.51 -51.11 -5.35
CA VAL A 119 -25.42 -51.04 -6.48
C VAL A 119 -24.51 -51.28 -7.68
N ALA A 120 -24.62 -52.47 -8.25
CA ALA A 120 -23.80 -52.93 -9.36
C ALA A 120 -23.76 -51.87 -10.46
N VAL A 121 -22.66 -51.12 -10.55
CA VAL A 121 -22.40 -50.20 -11.66
C VAL A 121 -22.29 -51.07 -12.92
N PRO A 122 -23.18 -50.90 -13.92
CA PRO A 122 -23.10 -51.66 -15.16
C PRO A 122 -21.70 -51.50 -15.78
N ARG A 123 -21.11 -52.61 -16.22
CA ARG A 123 -19.76 -52.67 -16.81
C ARG A 123 -19.55 -51.70 -18.00
N SER A 124 -20.63 -51.19 -18.60
CA SER A 124 -20.62 -50.19 -19.69
C SER A 124 -20.15 -48.79 -19.26
N VAL A 125 -20.07 -48.47 -17.97
CA VAL A 125 -19.63 -47.14 -17.48
C VAL A 125 -18.12 -47.05 -17.23
N ARG A 126 -17.41 -48.19 -17.16
CA ARG A 126 -15.94 -48.22 -16.96
C ARG A 126 -15.14 -47.62 -18.13
N GLY A 127 -15.74 -47.51 -19.33
CA GLY A 127 -15.08 -46.96 -20.53
C GLY A 127 -15.01 -45.43 -20.61
N ARG A 128 -15.60 -44.68 -19.67
CA ARG A 128 -15.72 -43.20 -19.76
C ARG A 128 -14.92 -42.40 -18.72
N ARG A 129 -14.05 -43.04 -17.95
CA ARG A 129 -13.10 -42.33 -17.06
C ARG A 129 -12.01 -41.54 -17.81
N GLN A 130 -11.94 -41.64 -19.13
CA GLN A 130 -11.02 -40.89 -19.99
C GLN A 130 -11.64 -39.55 -20.45
N SER A 131 -11.65 -38.55 -19.57
CA SER A 131 -11.43 -37.15 -19.97
C SER A 131 -10.77 -36.41 -18.81
N GLU A 132 -9.57 -36.83 -18.46
CA GLU A 132 -8.75 -36.18 -17.45
C GLU A 132 -8.33 -34.80 -17.98
N GLY A 133 -8.93 -33.73 -17.43
CA GLY A 133 -8.42 -32.36 -17.59
C GLY A 133 -9.42 -31.31 -18.12
N VAL A 134 -10.53 -31.69 -18.77
CA VAL A 134 -11.48 -30.72 -19.35
C VAL A 134 -12.82 -30.76 -18.60
N PRO A 135 -13.33 -29.62 -18.08
CA PRO A 135 -14.63 -29.60 -17.44
C PRO A 135 -15.73 -29.97 -18.45
N PRO A 136 -16.67 -30.86 -18.08
CA PRO A 136 -17.83 -31.20 -18.89
C PRO A 136 -18.54 -29.97 -19.46
N SER A 137 -19.11 -30.07 -20.66
CA SER A 137 -19.83 -28.98 -21.35
C SER A 137 -20.88 -28.31 -20.45
N ASP A 138 -21.53 -29.09 -19.60
CA ASP A 138 -22.62 -28.66 -18.73
C ASP A 138 -22.14 -27.85 -17.50
N LEU A 139 -20.84 -27.88 -17.17
CA LEU A 139 -20.22 -27.11 -16.08
C LEU A 139 -19.63 -25.77 -16.56
N ARG A 140 -19.35 -25.63 -17.87
CA ARG A 140 -18.75 -24.43 -18.47
C ARG A 140 -19.45 -23.12 -18.11
N PRO A 141 -20.80 -22.99 -18.12
CA PRO A 141 -21.43 -21.74 -17.75
C PRO A 141 -21.15 -21.38 -16.28
N TRP A 142 -21.14 -22.35 -15.37
CA TRP A 142 -20.88 -22.10 -13.95
C TRP A 142 -19.40 -21.82 -13.65
N VAL A 143 -18.48 -22.45 -14.39
CA VAL A 143 -17.06 -22.08 -14.37
C VAL A 143 -16.87 -20.63 -14.83
N ALA A 144 -17.56 -20.21 -15.90
CA ALA A 144 -17.51 -18.84 -16.38
C ALA A 144 -18.10 -17.84 -15.36
N MET A 145 -19.26 -18.16 -14.76
CA MET A 145 -19.85 -17.32 -13.71
C MET A 145 -18.96 -17.21 -12.47
N ALA A 146 -18.34 -18.32 -12.04
CA ALA A 146 -17.38 -18.32 -10.93
C ALA A 146 -16.13 -17.50 -11.28
N ALA A 147 -15.63 -17.59 -12.51
CA ALA A 147 -14.49 -16.79 -12.98
C ALA A 147 -14.83 -15.29 -13.03
N VAL A 148 -15.97 -14.91 -13.60
CA VAL A 148 -16.43 -13.51 -13.64
C VAL A 148 -16.63 -12.95 -12.23
N SER A 149 -17.23 -13.75 -11.33
CA SER A 149 -17.35 -13.38 -9.91
C SER A 149 -15.98 -13.13 -9.28
N GLY A 150 -15.00 -14.03 -9.48
CA GLY A 150 -13.67 -13.90 -8.90
C GLY A 150 -12.93 -12.67 -9.42
N ALA A 151 -12.87 -12.54 -10.75
CA ALA A 151 -12.22 -11.41 -11.41
C ALA A 151 -12.83 -10.07 -10.98
N GLY A 152 -14.16 -9.93 -11.01
CA GLY A 152 -14.83 -8.70 -10.63
C GLY A 152 -14.68 -8.37 -9.14
N THR A 153 -14.86 -9.36 -8.26
CA THR A 153 -14.73 -9.15 -6.81
C THR A 153 -13.31 -8.74 -6.42
N LEU A 154 -12.26 -9.42 -6.91
CA LEU A 154 -10.89 -9.05 -6.52
C LEU A 154 -10.41 -7.76 -7.21
N ALA A 155 -10.87 -7.47 -8.43
CA ALA A 155 -10.70 -6.15 -9.04
C ALA A 155 -11.32 -5.05 -8.16
N LEU A 156 -12.55 -5.23 -7.69
CA LEU A 156 -13.21 -4.28 -6.80
C LEU A 156 -12.47 -4.11 -5.48
N GLN A 157 -11.90 -5.17 -4.89
CA GLN A 157 -11.11 -5.07 -3.66
C GLN A 157 -9.89 -4.15 -3.83
N VAL A 158 -9.18 -4.27 -4.97
CA VAL A 158 -8.08 -3.36 -5.33
C VAL A 158 -8.58 -1.93 -5.47
N LEU A 159 -9.69 -1.73 -6.19
CA LEU A 159 -10.26 -0.40 -6.44
C LEU A 159 -10.77 0.27 -5.15
N TYR A 160 -11.42 -0.47 -4.23
CA TYR A 160 -11.83 0.07 -2.93
C TYR A 160 -10.62 0.50 -2.10
N THR A 161 -9.54 -0.28 -2.12
CA THR A 161 -8.31 0.11 -1.43
C THR A 161 -7.77 1.43 -1.97
N ARG A 162 -7.75 1.60 -3.30
CA ARG A 162 -7.32 2.85 -3.95
C ARG A 162 -8.29 4.01 -3.73
N MET A 163 -9.58 3.74 -3.61
CA MET A 163 -10.57 4.79 -3.31
C MET A 163 -10.41 5.33 -1.89
N PHE A 164 -10.24 4.46 -0.90
CA PHE A 164 -10.04 4.89 0.48
C PHE A 164 -8.70 5.60 0.70
N ALA A 165 -7.68 5.28 -0.11
CA ALA A 165 -6.40 5.97 -0.11
C ALA A 165 -6.51 7.49 -0.34
N LEU A 166 -7.53 7.94 -1.09
CA LEU A 166 -7.79 9.37 -1.34
C LEU A 166 -8.23 10.14 -0.10
N THR A 167 -8.69 9.45 0.95
CA THR A 167 -9.27 10.06 2.17
C THR A 167 -8.56 9.65 3.45
N PHE A 168 -7.78 8.57 3.42
CA PHE A 168 -7.03 8.05 4.56
C PHE A 168 -5.53 8.29 4.35
N HIS A 169 -4.74 8.31 5.44
CA HIS A 169 -3.28 8.50 5.37
C HIS A 169 -2.50 7.24 4.95
N ASN A 170 -3.08 6.37 4.11
CA ASN A 170 -2.40 5.20 3.54
C ASN A 170 -1.60 4.32 4.54
N SER A 171 -2.08 4.19 5.77
CA SER A 171 -1.43 3.37 6.79
C SER A 171 -1.81 1.89 6.65
N THR A 172 -0.97 1.02 7.22
CA THR A 172 -1.20 -0.43 7.26
C THR A 172 -2.50 -0.81 7.98
N TYR A 173 -2.94 0.00 8.96
CA TYR A 173 -4.23 -0.17 9.63
C TYR A 173 -5.41 0.15 8.71
N THR A 174 -5.36 1.26 7.98
CA THR A 174 -6.45 1.65 7.07
C THR A 174 -6.57 0.70 5.89
N PHE A 175 -5.44 0.21 5.36
CA PHE A 175 -5.43 -0.90 4.39
C PHE A 175 -6.07 -2.17 5.00
N GLY A 176 -5.67 -2.52 6.22
CA GLY A 176 -6.22 -3.65 6.97
C GLY A 176 -7.74 -3.56 7.17
N LEU A 177 -8.29 -2.37 7.45
CA LEU A 177 -9.74 -2.16 7.61
C LEU A 177 -10.51 -2.41 6.31
N VAL A 178 -9.97 -1.98 5.17
CA VAL A 178 -10.58 -2.23 3.86
C VAL A 178 -10.55 -3.73 3.54
N MET A 179 -9.40 -4.39 3.72
CA MET A 179 -9.29 -5.85 3.55
C MET A 179 -10.25 -6.61 4.48
N ALA A 180 -10.29 -6.22 5.75
CA ALA A 180 -11.15 -6.83 6.76
C ALA A 180 -12.64 -6.67 6.41
N SER A 181 -13.09 -5.47 6.06
CA SER A 181 -14.49 -5.23 5.68
C SER A 181 -14.87 -5.97 4.39
N PHE A 182 -13.94 -6.06 3.43
CA PHE A 182 -14.16 -6.78 2.19
C PHE A 182 -14.30 -8.30 2.40
N ILE A 183 -13.33 -8.91 3.11
CA ILE A 183 -13.38 -10.34 3.47
C ILE A 183 -14.59 -10.64 4.37
N GLY A 184 -14.87 -9.75 5.32
CA GLY A 184 -16.07 -9.82 6.17
C GLY A 184 -17.36 -9.79 5.36
N GLY A 185 -17.45 -8.93 4.35
CA GLY A 185 -18.55 -8.91 3.39
C GLY A 185 -18.73 -10.27 2.70
N LEU A 186 -17.67 -10.86 2.14
CA LEU A 186 -17.74 -12.17 1.50
C LEU A 186 -18.18 -13.29 2.47
N ALA A 187 -17.67 -13.26 3.71
CA ALA A 187 -18.06 -14.19 4.76
C ALA A 187 -19.56 -14.05 5.11
N ILE A 188 -20.04 -12.81 5.27
CA ILE A 188 -21.46 -12.51 5.53
C ILE A 188 -22.32 -12.99 4.35
N GLY A 189 -21.93 -12.69 3.12
CA GLY A 189 -22.65 -13.14 1.92
C GLY A 189 -22.79 -14.66 1.85
N SER A 190 -21.72 -15.38 2.16
CA SER A 190 -21.71 -16.85 2.21
C SER A 190 -22.57 -17.41 3.33
N ALA A 191 -22.56 -16.77 4.51
CA ALA A 191 -23.43 -17.13 5.62
C ALA A 191 -24.91 -16.85 5.31
N VAL A 192 -25.22 -15.71 4.68
CA VAL A 192 -26.57 -15.37 4.21
C VAL A 192 -27.05 -16.40 3.21
N TYR A 193 -26.22 -16.76 2.21
CA TYR A 193 -26.53 -17.80 1.24
C TYR A 193 -26.96 -19.11 1.91
N ALA A 194 -26.19 -19.58 2.90
CA ALA A 194 -26.47 -20.82 3.61
C ALA A 194 -27.87 -20.86 4.26
N ASN A 195 -28.41 -19.69 4.64
CA ASN A 195 -29.71 -19.54 5.28
C ASN A 195 -30.86 -19.29 4.28
N VAL A 196 -30.61 -18.66 3.14
CA VAL A 196 -31.67 -18.28 2.17
C VAL A 196 -31.83 -19.26 1.01
N ARG A 197 -30.87 -20.17 0.79
CA ARG A 197 -30.86 -21.14 -0.32
C ARG A 197 -32.12 -22.01 -0.42
N SER A 198 -32.82 -22.26 0.68
CA SER A 198 -34.04 -23.09 0.68
C SER A 198 -35.26 -22.34 0.15
N ARG A 199 -35.19 -21.00 0.09
CA ARG A 199 -36.31 -20.14 -0.33
C ARG A 199 -36.22 -19.72 -1.79
N TRP A 200 -35.04 -19.77 -2.41
CA TRP A 200 -34.79 -19.23 -3.73
C TRP A 200 -33.95 -20.18 -4.58
N GLU A 201 -34.20 -20.19 -5.89
CA GLU A 201 -33.42 -20.99 -6.84
C GLU A 201 -31.96 -20.51 -6.88
N PRO A 202 -30.94 -21.40 -6.75
CA PRO A 202 -29.53 -21.01 -6.74
C PRO A 202 -29.11 -20.18 -7.96
N ARG A 203 -29.65 -20.50 -9.15
CA ARG A 203 -29.38 -19.78 -10.39
C ARG A 203 -29.84 -18.32 -10.33
N LEU A 204 -30.98 -18.08 -9.69
CA LEU A 204 -31.47 -16.72 -9.43
C LEU A 204 -30.60 -15.99 -8.44
N ILE A 205 -30.14 -16.67 -7.39
CA ILE A 205 -29.27 -16.05 -6.39
C ILE A 205 -27.98 -15.57 -7.07
N VAL A 206 -27.37 -16.38 -7.94
CA VAL A 206 -26.22 -15.94 -8.75
C VAL A 206 -26.57 -14.68 -9.57
N ALA A 207 -27.65 -14.73 -10.34
CA ALA A 207 -28.01 -13.64 -11.23
C ALA A 207 -28.31 -12.32 -10.49
N TRP A 208 -29.16 -12.37 -9.46
CA TRP A 208 -29.55 -11.18 -8.68
C TRP A 208 -28.43 -10.68 -7.77
N SER A 209 -27.61 -11.56 -7.19
CA SER A 209 -26.44 -11.15 -6.41
C SER A 209 -25.49 -10.27 -7.23
N MET A 210 -25.27 -10.62 -8.51
CA MET A 210 -24.43 -9.86 -9.42
C MET A 210 -25.08 -8.56 -9.91
N VAL A 211 -26.37 -8.57 -10.27
CA VAL A 211 -27.10 -7.36 -10.72
C VAL A 211 -27.25 -6.36 -9.58
N VAL A 212 -27.76 -6.80 -8.42
CA VAL A 212 -27.96 -5.92 -7.25
C VAL A 212 -26.63 -5.55 -6.63
N GLY A 213 -25.65 -6.47 -6.59
CA GLY A 213 -24.29 -6.18 -6.13
C GLY A 213 -23.61 -5.11 -7.00
N SER A 214 -23.75 -5.18 -8.32
CA SER A 214 -23.25 -4.17 -9.26
C SER A 214 -23.85 -2.79 -9.00
N ALA A 215 -25.18 -2.70 -8.87
CA ALA A 215 -25.86 -1.45 -8.52
C ALA A 215 -25.44 -0.96 -7.11
N GLY A 216 -25.27 -1.88 -6.16
CA GLY A 216 -24.80 -1.61 -4.81
C GLY A 216 -23.39 -1.03 -4.78
N VAL A 217 -22.48 -1.53 -5.63
CA VAL A 217 -21.12 -0.96 -5.77
C VAL A 217 -21.21 0.47 -6.26
N ALA A 218 -21.98 0.74 -7.32
CA ALA A 218 -22.14 2.11 -7.82
C ALA A 218 -22.80 3.04 -6.79
N GLY A 219 -23.75 2.53 -6.00
CA GLY A 219 -24.34 3.24 -4.88
C GLY A 219 -23.33 3.52 -3.76
N SER A 220 -22.46 2.56 -3.44
CA SER A 220 -21.43 2.71 -2.41
C SER A 220 -20.36 3.73 -2.77
N VAL A 221 -19.98 3.80 -4.05
CA VAL A 221 -19.02 4.80 -4.56
C VAL A 221 -19.64 6.20 -4.45
N ALA A 222 -20.89 6.37 -4.84
CA ALA A 222 -21.62 7.63 -4.66
C ALA A 222 -21.77 8.01 -3.17
N LEU A 223 -22.08 7.04 -2.31
CA LEU A 223 -22.17 7.23 -0.87
C LEU A 223 -20.83 7.67 -0.28
N PHE A 224 -19.73 7.02 -0.66
CA PHE A 224 -18.39 7.40 -0.24
C PHE A 224 -18.07 8.85 -0.63
N SER A 225 -18.32 9.23 -1.89
CA SER A 225 -18.07 10.61 -2.35
C SER A 225 -18.89 11.63 -1.57
N VAL A 226 -20.15 11.32 -1.24
CA VAL A 226 -21.01 12.22 -0.45
C VAL A 226 -20.57 12.31 1.01
N LEU A 227 -20.23 11.18 1.64
CA LEU A 227 -19.86 11.14 3.06
C LEU A 227 -18.49 11.76 3.34
N THR A 228 -17.55 11.67 2.38
CA THR A 228 -16.17 12.11 2.59
C THR A 228 -15.87 13.46 1.96
N GLY A 229 -16.60 13.87 0.92
CA GLY A 229 -16.24 15.03 0.11
C GLY A 229 -14.85 14.92 -0.55
N LEU A 230 -14.22 13.74 -0.52
CA LEU A 230 -12.79 13.53 -0.79
C LEU A 230 -11.84 14.37 0.07
N GLU A 231 -12.28 14.78 1.26
CA GLU A 231 -11.43 15.42 2.26
C GLU A 231 -10.70 14.36 3.10
N TYR A 232 -9.63 14.79 3.79
CA TYR A 232 -8.95 13.92 4.73
C TYR A 232 -9.88 13.54 5.88
N PHE A 233 -10.10 12.24 6.04
CA PHE A 233 -10.94 11.71 7.10
C PHE A 233 -10.28 11.94 8.47
N SER A 234 -11.04 12.59 9.35
CA SER A 234 -10.71 12.74 10.76
C SER A 234 -11.94 12.35 11.58
N SER A 235 -11.73 11.60 12.67
CA SER A 235 -12.82 11.18 13.56
C SER A 235 -12.31 11.06 14.99
N GLY A 236 -12.87 11.89 15.88
CA GLY A 236 -12.41 12.02 17.25
C GLY A 236 -10.96 12.55 17.37
N SER A 237 -10.46 12.58 18.60
CA SER A 237 -9.13 13.12 18.96
C SER A 237 -8.13 12.04 19.39
N SER A 238 -8.50 10.76 19.29
CA SER A 238 -7.65 9.63 19.68
C SER A 238 -7.52 8.63 18.55
N TRP A 239 -6.46 7.83 18.59
CA TRP A 239 -6.27 6.68 17.70
C TRP A 239 -7.49 5.75 17.64
N TRP A 240 -8.08 5.40 18.79
CA TRP A 240 -9.20 4.45 18.85
C TRP A 240 -10.48 5.01 18.26
N THR A 241 -10.79 6.27 18.53
CA THR A 241 -11.95 6.93 17.92
C THR A 241 -11.78 7.05 16.40
N TYR A 242 -10.55 7.34 15.96
CA TYR A 242 -10.22 7.35 14.53
C TYR A 242 -10.43 5.98 13.90
N LEU A 243 -9.87 4.93 14.51
CA LEU A 243 -9.95 3.56 13.99
C LEU A 243 -11.40 3.05 13.93
N LEU A 244 -12.22 3.34 14.94
CA LEU A 244 -13.64 2.99 14.96
C LEU A 244 -14.43 3.79 13.91
N GLY A 245 -14.18 5.08 13.76
CA GLY A 245 -14.81 5.92 12.75
C GLY A 245 -14.45 5.49 11.33
N ALA A 246 -13.16 5.26 11.07
CA ALA A 246 -12.66 4.78 9.79
C ALA A 246 -13.21 3.38 9.47
N GLY A 247 -13.18 2.47 10.46
CA GLY A 247 -13.75 1.13 10.33
C GLY A 247 -15.25 1.15 10.06
N GLY A 248 -16.01 2.03 10.74
CA GLY A 248 -17.43 2.22 10.52
C GLY A 248 -17.75 2.74 9.12
N LEU A 249 -17.00 3.74 8.63
CA LEU A 249 -17.15 4.26 7.27
C LEU A 249 -16.85 3.18 6.22
N VAL A 250 -15.73 2.47 6.36
CA VAL A 250 -15.35 1.38 5.45
C VAL A 250 -16.39 0.27 5.47
N ALA A 251 -16.84 -0.16 6.65
CA ALA A 251 -17.84 -1.21 6.77
C ALA A 251 -19.18 -0.79 6.15
N LEU A 252 -19.59 0.48 6.31
CA LEU A 252 -20.83 0.99 5.71
C LEU A 252 -20.76 1.03 4.17
N VAL A 253 -19.62 1.44 3.62
CA VAL A 253 -19.44 1.59 2.17
C VAL A 253 -19.17 0.24 1.49
N VAL A 254 -18.29 -0.58 2.06
CA VAL A 254 -17.77 -1.79 1.38
C VAL A 254 -18.61 -3.02 1.68
N THR A 255 -18.98 -3.25 2.94
CA THR A 255 -19.55 -4.54 3.36
C THR A 255 -20.88 -4.85 2.68
N PRO A 256 -21.87 -3.93 2.54
CA PRO A 256 -23.15 -4.26 1.92
C PRO A 256 -23.06 -4.76 0.46
N PRO A 257 -22.42 -4.05 -0.49
CA PRO A 257 -22.32 -4.55 -1.86
C PRO A 257 -21.46 -5.81 -1.96
N VAL A 258 -20.39 -5.91 -1.17
CA VAL A 258 -19.52 -7.10 -1.18
C VAL A 258 -20.22 -8.31 -0.57
N ALA A 259 -21.05 -8.11 0.45
CA ALA A 259 -21.89 -9.16 1.01
C ALA A 259 -22.87 -9.68 -0.03
N LEU A 260 -23.50 -8.82 -0.84
CA LEU A 260 -24.35 -9.24 -1.95
C LEU A 260 -23.57 -10.07 -2.97
N LEU A 261 -22.39 -9.59 -3.41
CA LEU A 261 -21.53 -10.33 -4.34
C LEU A 261 -21.04 -11.66 -3.75
N GLY A 262 -20.87 -11.74 -2.43
CA GLY A 262 -20.47 -12.94 -1.69
C GLY A 262 -21.46 -14.11 -1.76
N LEU A 263 -22.71 -13.89 -2.21
CA LEU A 263 -23.66 -14.99 -2.45
C LEU A 263 -23.32 -15.78 -3.72
N ALA A 264 -22.64 -15.16 -4.70
CA ALA A 264 -22.54 -15.69 -6.05
C ALA A 264 -21.77 -17.02 -6.13
N LEU A 265 -20.62 -17.13 -5.45
CA LEU A 265 -19.76 -18.32 -5.54
C LEU A 265 -20.41 -19.56 -4.89
N PRO A 266 -20.93 -19.49 -3.65
CA PRO A 266 -21.68 -20.62 -3.07
C PRO A 266 -22.91 -21.02 -3.89
N ALA A 267 -23.61 -20.03 -4.46
CA ALA A 267 -24.75 -20.27 -5.35
C ALA A 267 -24.33 -20.97 -6.65
N CYS A 268 -23.16 -20.65 -7.21
CA CYS A 268 -22.60 -21.35 -8.37
C CYS A 268 -22.30 -22.82 -8.06
N TRP A 269 -21.79 -23.15 -6.86
CA TRP A 269 -21.55 -24.54 -6.47
C TRP A 269 -22.84 -25.37 -6.47
N GLU A 270 -23.91 -24.85 -5.85
CA GLU A 270 -25.21 -25.54 -5.80
C GLU A 270 -25.90 -25.58 -7.17
N ALA A 271 -25.81 -24.51 -7.95
CA ALA A 271 -26.37 -24.43 -9.30
C ALA A 271 -25.69 -25.40 -10.30
N ALA A 272 -24.38 -25.58 -10.19
CA ALA A 272 -23.62 -26.54 -10.96
C ALA A 272 -23.94 -27.99 -10.55
N GLY A 273 -24.06 -28.23 -9.23
CA GLY A 273 -24.40 -29.53 -8.70
C GLY A 273 -25.85 -29.97 -8.99
N SER A 274 -26.79 -29.04 -9.03
CA SER A 274 -28.20 -29.32 -9.35
C SER A 274 -28.48 -29.50 -10.86
N GLY A 275 -27.46 -29.46 -11.71
CA GLY A 275 -27.59 -29.65 -13.16
C GLY A 275 -27.50 -31.11 -13.62
N ARG A 276 -27.67 -31.32 -14.93
CA ARG A 276 -27.58 -32.63 -15.62
C ARG A 276 -26.30 -33.42 -15.29
N TRP A 277 -25.21 -32.72 -14.98
CA TRP A 277 -23.95 -33.34 -14.60
C TRP A 277 -24.01 -33.96 -13.20
N GLY A 278 -24.56 -33.25 -12.21
CA GLY A 278 -24.72 -33.78 -10.85
C GLY A 278 -25.77 -34.89 -10.76
N GLU A 279 -26.81 -34.82 -11.61
CA GLU A 279 -27.79 -35.91 -11.78
C GLU A 279 -27.17 -37.18 -12.38
N ARG A 280 -26.17 -37.03 -13.28
CA ARG A 280 -25.53 -38.16 -13.99
C ARG A 280 -24.47 -38.91 -13.19
N GLN A 281 -23.74 -38.22 -12.30
CA GLN A 281 -22.65 -38.86 -11.55
C GLN A 281 -23.07 -39.40 -10.19
N GLY A 282 -24.22 -38.99 -9.63
CA GLY A 282 -24.70 -39.47 -8.33
C GLY A 282 -23.86 -39.02 -7.12
N GLU A 283 -22.55 -38.83 -7.30
CA GLU A 283 -21.54 -38.53 -6.29
C GLU A 283 -20.35 -37.81 -6.95
N ALA A 284 -20.19 -36.52 -6.64
CA ALA A 284 -18.90 -35.82 -6.49
C ALA A 284 -19.15 -34.32 -6.17
N SER A 285 -19.42 -34.00 -4.90
CA SER A 285 -19.61 -32.61 -4.44
C SER A 285 -18.29 -31.83 -4.36
N GLY A 286 -17.17 -32.51 -4.07
CA GLY A 286 -15.86 -31.88 -3.88
C GLY A 286 -15.19 -31.43 -5.18
N SER A 287 -15.29 -32.22 -6.26
CA SER A 287 -14.62 -31.91 -7.52
C SER A 287 -15.22 -30.71 -8.26
N VAL A 288 -16.53 -30.50 -8.18
CA VAL A 288 -17.21 -29.30 -8.71
C VAL A 288 -16.76 -28.07 -7.95
N VAL A 289 -16.80 -28.13 -6.61
CA VAL A 289 -16.32 -27.04 -5.76
C VAL A 289 -14.86 -26.74 -6.07
N GLY A 290 -14.03 -27.77 -6.27
CA GLY A 290 -12.64 -27.65 -6.71
C GLY A 290 -12.48 -26.87 -8.01
N TRP A 291 -13.15 -27.28 -9.09
CA TRP A 291 -13.05 -26.61 -10.39
C TRP A 291 -13.56 -25.16 -10.36
N LEU A 292 -14.72 -24.93 -9.75
CA LEU A 292 -15.31 -23.59 -9.67
C LEU A 292 -14.46 -22.66 -8.80
N SER A 293 -13.95 -23.15 -7.66
CA SER A 293 -13.07 -22.38 -6.78
C SER A 293 -11.71 -22.11 -7.43
N ALA A 294 -11.14 -23.07 -8.16
CA ALA A 294 -9.90 -22.86 -8.90
C ALA A 294 -10.07 -21.80 -10.01
N ALA A 295 -11.14 -21.90 -10.80
CA ALA A 295 -11.45 -20.90 -11.82
C ALA A 295 -11.70 -19.51 -11.22
N ASN A 296 -12.42 -19.45 -10.09
CA ASN A 296 -12.63 -18.22 -9.33
C ASN A 296 -11.31 -17.62 -8.85
N ALA A 297 -10.43 -18.40 -8.23
CA ALA A 297 -9.16 -17.93 -7.69
C ALA A 297 -8.19 -17.45 -8.78
N VAL A 298 -8.06 -18.19 -9.90
CA VAL A 298 -7.23 -17.78 -11.04
C VAL A 298 -7.78 -16.49 -11.67
N ALA A 299 -9.10 -16.43 -11.91
CA ALA A 299 -9.73 -15.26 -12.48
C ALA A 299 -9.65 -14.05 -11.53
N ALA A 300 -9.74 -14.26 -10.22
CA ALA A 300 -9.53 -13.24 -9.21
C ALA A 300 -8.13 -12.64 -9.30
N ALA A 301 -7.09 -13.47 -9.34
CA ALA A 301 -5.71 -13.01 -9.51
C ALA A 301 -5.53 -12.18 -10.80
N VAL A 302 -6.11 -12.64 -11.92
CA VAL A 302 -6.12 -11.87 -13.18
C VAL A 302 -6.90 -10.56 -13.03
N GLY A 303 -8.05 -10.56 -12.37
CA GLY A 303 -8.86 -9.38 -12.13
C GLY A 303 -8.13 -8.31 -11.31
N ALA A 304 -7.39 -8.71 -10.28
CA ALA A 304 -6.54 -7.80 -9.50
C ALA A 304 -5.45 -7.15 -10.35
N LEU A 305 -4.75 -7.95 -11.17
CA LEU A 305 -3.71 -7.45 -12.08
C LEU A 305 -4.29 -6.50 -13.14
N VAL A 306 -5.43 -6.88 -13.74
CA VAL A 306 -6.13 -6.04 -14.72
C VAL A 306 -6.59 -4.73 -14.08
N ALA A 307 -7.11 -4.75 -12.85
CA ALA A 307 -7.47 -3.52 -12.14
C ALA A 307 -6.26 -2.60 -11.94
N SER A 308 -5.15 -3.13 -11.42
CA SER A 308 -3.96 -2.34 -11.10
C SER A 308 -3.20 -1.81 -12.33
N PHE A 309 -2.98 -2.66 -13.33
CA PHE A 309 -2.04 -2.36 -14.42
C PHE A 309 -2.71 -2.03 -15.76
N VAL A 310 -4.03 -2.25 -15.88
CA VAL A 310 -4.77 -1.94 -17.11
C VAL A 310 -5.86 -0.91 -16.85
N LEU A 311 -6.79 -1.16 -15.92
CA LEU A 311 -7.93 -0.29 -15.71
C LEU A 311 -7.53 1.05 -15.09
N LEU A 312 -6.73 1.06 -14.01
CA LEU A 312 -6.30 2.31 -13.39
C LEU A 312 -5.55 3.23 -14.37
N PRO A 313 -4.50 2.78 -15.10
CA PRO A 313 -3.77 3.66 -16.00
C PRO A 313 -4.56 4.13 -17.23
N THR A 314 -5.53 3.34 -17.72
CA THR A 314 -6.26 3.66 -18.96
C THR A 314 -7.60 4.35 -18.75
N ALA A 315 -8.36 3.97 -17.72
CA ALA A 315 -9.70 4.47 -17.45
C ALA A 315 -9.75 5.39 -16.22
N GLY A 316 -8.74 5.32 -15.35
CA GLY A 316 -8.75 5.96 -14.04
C GLY A 316 -9.63 5.23 -13.02
N LEU A 317 -9.54 5.63 -11.76
CA LEU A 317 -10.17 4.97 -10.62
C LEU A 317 -11.68 4.81 -10.77
N TRP A 318 -12.38 5.92 -11.05
CA TRP A 318 -13.84 5.95 -11.04
C TRP A 318 -14.47 5.16 -12.19
N ALA A 319 -13.90 5.26 -13.39
CA ALA A 319 -14.37 4.47 -14.53
C ALA A 319 -14.01 2.99 -14.35
N SER A 320 -12.90 2.66 -13.68
CA SER A 320 -12.54 1.28 -13.35
C SER A 320 -13.59 0.60 -12.46
N PHE A 321 -14.16 1.31 -11.49
CA PHE A 321 -15.30 0.81 -10.71
C PHE A 321 -16.49 0.51 -11.61
N GLY A 322 -16.78 1.39 -12.56
CA GLY A 322 -17.78 1.15 -13.60
C GLY A 322 -17.49 -0.14 -14.35
N VAL A 323 -16.34 -0.26 -15.01
CA VAL A 323 -15.98 -1.44 -15.80
C VAL A 323 -16.08 -2.74 -14.99
N ALA A 324 -15.50 -2.78 -13.78
CA ALA A 324 -15.49 -3.98 -12.95
C ALA A 324 -16.90 -4.38 -12.46
N SER A 325 -17.67 -3.43 -11.93
CA SER A 325 -19.03 -3.70 -11.45
C SER A 325 -20.02 -3.93 -12.60
N GLY A 326 -19.84 -3.25 -13.74
CA GLY A 326 -20.64 -3.43 -14.95
C GLY A 326 -20.47 -4.82 -15.55
N GLY A 327 -19.24 -5.34 -15.59
CA GLY A 327 -18.96 -6.72 -16.01
C GLY A 327 -19.73 -7.77 -15.19
N LEU A 328 -19.77 -7.59 -13.86
CA LEU A 328 -20.58 -8.42 -12.96
C LEU A 328 -22.09 -8.28 -13.27
N GLY A 329 -22.59 -7.05 -13.35
CA GLY A 329 -24.00 -6.77 -13.62
C GLY A 329 -24.49 -7.34 -14.96
N LEU A 330 -23.68 -7.20 -16.01
CA LEU A 330 -23.98 -7.74 -17.34
C LEU A 330 -23.99 -9.28 -17.35
N ALA A 331 -23.09 -9.93 -16.61
CA ALA A 331 -23.11 -11.39 -16.47
C ALA A 331 -24.38 -11.87 -15.74
N GLY A 332 -24.77 -11.18 -14.66
CA GLY A 332 -26.03 -11.45 -13.96
C GLY A 332 -27.26 -11.26 -14.85
N LEU A 333 -27.31 -10.16 -15.61
CA LEU A 333 -28.39 -9.88 -16.57
C LEU A 333 -28.45 -10.93 -17.68
N GLY A 334 -27.31 -11.29 -18.25
CA GLY A 334 -27.21 -12.35 -19.26
C GLY A 334 -27.76 -13.67 -18.75
N LEU A 335 -27.52 -14.00 -17.48
CA LEU A 335 -28.10 -15.18 -16.83
C LEU A 335 -29.62 -15.06 -16.65
N LEU A 336 -30.16 -13.90 -16.23
CA LEU A 336 -31.62 -13.69 -16.14
C LEU A 336 -32.31 -13.86 -17.49
N VAL A 337 -31.71 -13.33 -18.56
CA VAL A 337 -32.20 -13.48 -19.93
C VAL A 337 -32.16 -14.95 -20.36
N ALA A 338 -31.06 -15.66 -20.08
CA ALA A 338 -30.92 -17.08 -20.40
C ALA A 338 -31.94 -17.96 -19.65
N LEU A 339 -32.33 -17.56 -18.43
CA LEU A 339 -33.37 -18.22 -17.64
C LEU A 339 -34.80 -17.88 -18.09
N ARG A 340 -34.97 -17.08 -19.16
CA ARG A 340 -36.27 -16.69 -19.76
C ARG A 340 -37.27 -16.14 -18.75
N ARG A 341 -36.80 -15.24 -17.88
CA ARG A 341 -37.59 -14.64 -16.81
C ARG A 341 -38.66 -13.67 -17.32
N SER A 342 -39.59 -13.31 -16.42
CA SER A 342 -40.71 -12.44 -16.72
C SER A 342 -40.25 -11.04 -17.15
N VAL A 343 -41.08 -10.35 -17.95
CA VAL A 343 -40.80 -8.97 -18.40
C VAL A 343 -40.60 -8.02 -17.21
N ALA A 344 -41.30 -8.24 -16.09
CA ALA A 344 -41.16 -7.44 -14.89
C ALA A 344 -39.78 -7.60 -14.21
N GLU A 345 -39.25 -8.83 -14.13
CA GLU A 345 -37.89 -9.08 -13.61
C GLU A 345 -36.83 -8.43 -14.52
N GLY A 346 -37.00 -8.52 -15.84
CA GLY A 346 -36.13 -7.86 -16.82
C GLY A 346 -36.19 -6.33 -16.72
N PHE A 347 -37.39 -5.76 -16.55
CA PHE A 347 -37.58 -4.32 -16.37
C PHE A 347 -36.89 -3.80 -15.09
N PHE A 348 -37.03 -4.52 -13.98
CA PHE A 348 -36.38 -4.16 -12.72
C PHE A 348 -34.85 -4.24 -12.81
N ALA A 349 -34.31 -5.30 -13.42
CA ALA A 349 -32.88 -5.40 -13.69
C ALA A 349 -32.39 -4.26 -14.61
N GLY A 350 -33.20 -3.87 -15.60
CA GLY A 350 -32.95 -2.72 -16.45
C GLY A 350 -32.92 -1.39 -15.68
N LEU A 351 -33.83 -1.17 -14.73
CA LEU A 351 -33.82 0.02 -13.87
C LEU A 351 -32.57 0.09 -12.99
N LEU A 352 -32.15 -1.03 -12.41
CA LEU A 352 -30.90 -1.10 -11.64
C LEU A 352 -29.68 -0.79 -12.51
N LEU A 353 -29.66 -1.30 -13.75
CA LEU A 353 -28.60 -1.01 -14.71
C LEU A 353 -28.59 0.47 -15.11
N LEU A 354 -29.76 1.08 -15.32
CA LEU A 354 -29.85 2.52 -15.60
C LEU A 354 -29.35 3.37 -14.43
N GLY A 355 -29.70 3.01 -13.19
CA GLY A 355 -29.18 3.66 -11.99
C GLY A 355 -27.66 3.50 -11.85
N TRP A 356 -27.14 2.31 -12.16
CA TRP A 356 -25.71 2.04 -12.23
C TRP A 356 -25.01 2.92 -13.28
N ILE A 357 -25.54 2.99 -14.53
CA ILE A 357 -25.02 3.88 -15.59
C ILE A 357 -25.02 5.33 -15.10
N ALA A 358 -26.13 5.81 -14.54
CA ALA A 358 -26.24 7.18 -14.06
C ALA A 358 -25.18 7.49 -12.99
N SER A 359 -24.99 6.61 -12.00
CA SER A 359 -23.99 6.80 -10.95
C SER A 359 -22.56 6.80 -11.52
N THR A 360 -22.22 5.84 -12.38
CA THR A 360 -20.88 5.74 -12.99
C THR A 360 -20.51 6.93 -13.87
N VAL A 361 -21.48 7.66 -14.40
CA VAL A 361 -21.25 8.90 -15.16
C VAL A 361 -21.21 10.13 -14.24
N GLN A 362 -22.13 10.22 -13.28
CA GLN A 362 -22.28 11.41 -12.44
C GLN A 362 -21.18 11.55 -11.39
N VAL A 363 -20.71 10.46 -10.78
CA VAL A 363 -19.69 10.53 -9.72
C VAL A 363 -18.36 11.08 -10.26
N PRO A 364 -17.77 10.56 -11.35
CA PRO A 364 -16.56 11.15 -11.92
C PRO A 364 -16.75 12.62 -12.32
N ALA A 365 -17.92 12.99 -12.86
CA ALA A 365 -18.20 14.37 -13.26
C ALA A 365 -18.17 15.34 -12.07
N ARG A 366 -18.73 14.94 -10.91
CA ARG A 366 -18.65 15.71 -9.67
C ARG A 366 -17.24 15.78 -9.09
N ILE A 367 -16.45 14.73 -9.26
CA ILE A 367 -15.09 14.68 -8.71
C ILE A 367 -14.13 15.53 -9.55
N ARG A 368 -14.35 15.63 -10.86
CA ARG A 368 -13.57 16.53 -11.73
C ARG A 368 -13.71 18.01 -11.37
N THR A 369 -14.76 18.39 -10.65
CA THR A 369 -14.95 19.77 -10.17
C THR A 369 -14.25 20.05 -8.83
N LEU A 370 -13.45 19.10 -8.31
CA LEU A 370 -12.58 19.30 -7.15
C LEU A 370 -11.15 19.65 -7.60
N PRO A 371 -10.41 20.51 -6.86
CA PRO A 371 -10.71 21.01 -5.51
C PRO A 371 -11.84 22.04 -5.45
N ALA A 372 -12.59 22.02 -4.35
CA ALA A 372 -13.68 22.98 -4.11
C ALA A 372 -13.18 24.42 -3.93
N ASP A 373 -11.88 24.63 -3.66
CA ASP A 373 -11.29 25.97 -3.61
C ASP A 373 -11.02 26.47 -5.05
N PRO A 374 -11.77 27.48 -5.54
CA PRO A 374 -11.60 28.01 -6.89
C PRO A 374 -10.24 28.69 -7.11
N ARG A 375 -9.42 28.87 -6.06
CA ARG A 375 -8.07 29.41 -6.16
C ARG A 375 -7.03 28.35 -6.54
N ILE A 376 -7.31 27.07 -6.33
CA ILE A 376 -6.39 25.98 -6.67
C ILE A 376 -6.69 25.53 -8.10
N ARG A 377 -5.73 25.72 -9.01
CA ARG A 377 -5.84 25.27 -10.40
C ARG A 377 -5.06 23.98 -10.60
N ILE A 378 -5.73 22.92 -11.05
CA ILE A 378 -5.04 21.70 -11.49
C ILE A 378 -4.34 21.99 -12.83
N VAL A 379 -3.01 21.86 -12.84
CA VAL A 379 -2.16 22.02 -14.02
C VAL A 379 -2.15 20.73 -14.83
N ALA A 380 -1.92 19.61 -14.14
CA ALA A 380 -1.89 18.28 -14.74
C ALA A 380 -2.24 17.21 -13.70
N SER A 381 -2.76 16.07 -14.16
CA SER A 381 -3.13 14.93 -13.34
C SER A 381 -2.81 13.63 -14.07
N TRP A 382 -2.26 12.68 -13.32
CA TRP A 382 -1.97 11.33 -13.75
C TRP A 382 -2.57 10.34 -12.76
N GLU A 383 -3.01 9.19 -13.26
CA GLU A 383 -3.49 8.08 -12.44
C GLU A 383 -2.76 6.81 -12.85
N GLY A 384 -2.20 6.10 -11.87
CA GLY A 384 -1.38 4.93 -12.11
C GLY A 384 -1.54 3.86 -11.02
N PRO A 385 -0.76 2.77 -11.10
CA PRO A 385 -0.83 1.69 -10.12
C PRO A 385 -0.50 2.14 -8.69
N TYR A 386 0.24 3.26 -8.53
CA TYR A 386 0.64 3.81 -7.23
C TYR A 386 -0.40 4.74 -6.60
N GLY A 387 -1.25 5.38 -7.40
CA GLY A 387 -2.23 6.35 -6.91
C GLY A 387 -2.43 7.48 -7.92
N ARG A 388 -2.97 8.59 -7.45
CA ARG A 388 -3.21 9.79 -8.28
C ARG A 388 -2.17 10.86 -7.98
N THR A 389 -1.42 11.27 -9.01
CA THR A 389 -0.42 12.35 -8.91
C THR A 389 -0.93 13.58 -9.62
N GLU A 390 -0.80 14.75 -8.99
CA GLU A 390 -1.28 16.02 -9.52
C GLU A 390 -0.28 17.14 -9.29
N VAL A 391 -0.22 18.05 -10.26
CA VAL A 391 0.45 19.34 -10.11
C VAL A 391 -0.62 20.41 -10.04
N VAL A 392 -0.58 21.22 -8.99
CA VAL A 392 -1.55 22.29 -8.75
C VAL A 392 -0.86 23.62 -8.54
N ASP A 393 -1.42 24.68 -9.09
CA ASP A 393 -1.05 26.05 -8.73
C ASP A 393 -1.96 26.48 -7.57
N ALA A 394 -1.39 26.59 -6.38
CA ALA A 394 -2.13 26.92 -5.16
C ALA A 394 -2.36 28.44 -5.00
N ARG A 395 -1.39 29.23 -5.46
CA ARG A 395 -1.42 30.70 -5.53
C ARG A 395 -0.34 31.18 -6.51
N PRO A 396 -0.34 32.44 -6.98
CA PRO A 396 0.68 32.94 -7.90
C PRO A 396 2.10 32.65 -7.39
N GLY A 397 2.93 32.00 -8.22
CA GLY A 397 4.31 31.62 -7.90
C GLY A 397 4.49 30.37 -7.04
N VAL A 398 3.40 29.77 -6.53
CA VAL A 398 3.45 28.55 -5.70
C VAL A 398 2.75 27.39 -6.41
N ARG A 399 3.58 26.50 -6.94
CA ARG A 399 3.18 25.24 -7.54
C ARG A 399 3.50 24.10 -6.57
N ILE A 400 2.58 23.17 -6.43
CA ILE A 400 2.68 22.04 -5.50
C ILE A 400 2.53 20.76 -6.30
N LEU A 401 3.45 19.82 -6.08
CA LEU A 401 3.29 18.44 -6.50
C LEU A 401 2.60 17.69 -5.35
N ARG A 402 1.50 17.00 -5.64
CA ARG A 402 0.77 16.22 -4.64
C ARG A 402 0.39 14.83 -5.11
N HIS A 403 0.27 13.91 -4.17
CA HIS A 403 -0.17 12.54 -4.37
C HIS A 403 -1.43 12.27 -3.54
N ASP A 404 -2.35 11.47 -4.09
CA ASP A 404 -3.64 11.10 -3.50
C ASP A 404 -4.39 12.32 -2.91
N LEU A 405 -4.47 13.38 -3.74
CA LEU A 405 -5.17 14.66 -3.51
C LEU A 405 -4.58 15.60 -2.45
N HIS A 406 -3.94 15.06 -1.41
CA HIS A 406 -3.61 15.86 -0.23
C HIS A 406 -2.14 15.81 0.19
N TYR A 407 -1.41 14.75 -0.16
CA TYR A 407 -0.02 14.62 0.28
C TYR A 407 0.92 15.42 -0.62
N GLY A 408 1.54 16.48 -0.10
CA GLY A 408 2.49 17.29 -0.84
C GLY A 408 3.87 16.64 -0.91
N LEU A 409 4.36 16.40 -2.12
CA LEU A 409 5.69 15.86 -2.43
C LEU A 409 6.77 16.95 -2.59
N GLY A 410 6.36 18.22 -2.49
CA GLY A 410 7.24 19.38 -2.59
C GLY A 410 6.52 20.57 -3.23
N SER A 411 7.13 21.76 -3.15
CA SER A 411 6.52 22.97 -3.70
C SER A 411 7.51 24.07 -4.02
N THR A 412 7.20 24.90 -5.02
CA THR A 412 7.93 26.15 -5.29
C THR A 412 7.54 27.26 -4.30
N GLY A 413 8.22 28.40 -4.39
CA GLY A 413 8.02 29.55 -3.51
C GLY A 413 8.83 29.42 -2.22
N GLU A 414 8.22 29.68 -1.06
CA GLU A 414 8.92 29.70 0.24
C GLU A 414 9.66 28.41 0.60
N ALA A 415 9.20 27.26 0.09
CA ALA A 415 9.82 25.96 0.33
C ALA A 415 11.09 25.72 -0.52
N THR A 416 11.30 26.49 -1.59
CA THR A 416 12.36 26.26 -2.59
C THR A 416 13.74 26.26 -1.94
N VAL A 417 14.05 27.32 -1.18
CA VAL A 417 15.34 27.47 -0.48
C VAL A 417 15.60 26.29 0.48
N ARG A 418 14.54 25.81 1.14
CA ARG A 418 14.63 24.68 2.06
C ARG A 418 14.91 23.37 1.32
N GLU A 419 14.20 23.09 0.23
CA GLU A 419 14.41 21.89 -0.60
C GLU A 419 15.83 21.90 -1.21
N TYR A 420 16.33 23.07 -1.65
CA TYR A 420 17.72 23.19 -2.10
C TYR A 420 18.74 22.88 -1.00
N ARG A 421 18.50 23.38 0.22
CA ARG A 421 19.36 23.05 1.37
C ARG A 421 19.38 21.55 1.65
N GLN A 422 18.25 20.87 1.47
CA GLN A 422 18.17 19.43 1.69
C GLN A 422 19.12 18.65 0.79
N GLY A 423 19.27 19.06 -0.46
CA GLY A 423 20.23 18.48 -1.38
C GLY A 423 21.66 18.91 -1.13
N LEU A 424 21.89 20.21 -0.89
CA LEU A 424 23.23 20.78 -0.84
C LEU A 424 23.98 20.47 0.47
N LEU A 425 23.28 20.41 1.61
CA LEU A 425 23.93 20.16 2.90
C LEU A 425 24.83 18.91 2.88
N PRO A 426 24.34 17.70 2.51
CA PRO A 426 25.19 16.52 2.50
C PRO A 426 26.35 16.61 1.51
N LEU A 427 26.17 17.29 0.36
CA LEU A 427 27.25 17.49 -0.62
C LEU A 427 28.34 18.42 -0.10
N LEU A 428 27.99 19.41 0.72
CA LEU A 428 28.94 20.32 1.36
C LEU A 428 29.67 19.67 2.55
N LEU A 429 29.12 18.60 3.12
CA LEU A 429 29.75 17.83 4.20
C LEU A 429 30.74 16.76 3.71
N HIS A 430 30.69 16.38 2.43
CA HIS A 430 31.64 15.44 1.83
C HIS A 430 32.80 16.20 1.16
N PRO A 431 34.08 15.81 1.31
CA PRO A 431 35.22 16.52 0.71
C PRO A 431 35.27 16.48 -0.83
N ASP A 432 34.76 15.41 -1.44
CA ASP A 432 34.82 15.19 -2.89
C ASP A 432 33.60 14.38 -3.37
N PRO A 433 32.39 14.96 -3.43
CA PRO A 433 31.15 14.24 -3.75
C PRO A 433 30.98 14.06 -5.27
N ARG A 434 31.61 13.04 -5.88
CA ARG A 434 31.54 12.84 -7.33
C ARG A 434 30.34 12.02 -7.75
N GLU A 435 30.09 10.95 -7.02
CA GLU A 435 29.05 9.96 -7.25
C GLU A 435 27.94 10.12 -6.22
N VAL A 436 26.83 10.71 -6.64
CA VAL A 436 25.73 11.08 -5.73
C VAL A 436 24.46 10.31 -6.08
N LEU A 437 23.74 9.83 -5.06
CA LEU A 437 22.45 9.18 -5.22
C LEU A 437 21.38 9.86 -4.36
N PHE A 438 20.26 10.23 -4.98
CA PHE A 438 19.04 10.67 -4.30
C PHE A 438 17.99 9.55 -4.30
N LEU A 439 17.44 9.26 -3.12
CA LEU A 439 16.32 8.35 -2.94
C LEU A 439 15.05 9.20 -2.77
N GLY A 440 14.23 9.22 -3.83
CA GLY A 440 13.10 10.13 -4.01
C GLY A 440 13.45 11.29 -4.95
N LEU A 441 12.50 11.65 -5.82
CA LEU A 441 12.60 12.82 -6.70
C LEU A 441 11.68 13.95 -6.24
N GLY A 442 10.40 13.65 -5.99
CA GLY A 442 9.39 14.67 -5.72
C GLY A 442 9.33 15.72 -6.83
N THR A 443 9.49 16.99 -6.48
CA THR A 443 9.55 18.11 -7.43
C THR A 443 10.89 18.20 -8.20
N GLY A 444 11.90 17.44 -7.77
CA GLY A 444 13.28 17.54 -8.23
C GLY A 444 14.07 18.68 -7.59
N LEU A 445 13.47 19.50 -6.71
CA LEU A 445 14.15 20.62 -6.07
C LEU A 445 15.24 20.14 -5.09
N THR A 446 15.06 18.99 -4.43
CA THR A 446 16.11 18.42 -3.57
C THR A 446 17.33 17.97 -4.38
N ALA A 447 17.13 17.25 -5.49
CA ALA A 447 18.22 16.70 -6.29
C ALA A 447 18.84 17.72 -7.26
N GLY A 448 18.05 18.67 -7.77
CA GLY A 448 18.45 19.61 -8.81
C GLY A 448 19.74 20.38 -8.51
N PRO A 449 19.88 21.03 -7.33
CA PRO A 449 21.10 21.77 -6.99
C PRO A 449 22.39 20.96 -6.98
N ALA A 450 22.33 19.62 -6.95
CA ALA A 450 23.53 18.79 -7.02
C ALA A 450 24.32 19.03 -8.32
N VAL A 451 23.65 19.40 -9.41
CA VAL A 451 24.31 19.67 -10.70
C VAL A 451 25.16 20.94 -10.68
N LEU A 452 24.90 21.84 -9.71
CA LEU A 452 25.62 23.09 -9.51
C LEU A 452 26.93 22.91 -8.73
N VAL A 453 27.11 21.77 -8.06
CA VAL A 453 28.33 21.43 -7.33
C VAL A 453 29.39 21.00 -8.35
N PRO A 454 30.51 21.73 -8.50
CA PRO A 454 31.50 21.46 -9.55
C PRO A 454 32.08 20.05 -9.53
N GLU A 455 32.30 19.51 -8.32
CA GLU A 455 32.90 18.20 -8.09
C GLU A 455 31.96 17.03 -8.44
N VAL A 456 30.65 17.26 -8.48
CA VAL A 456 29.68 16.22 -8.82
C VAL A 456 29.83 15.83 -10.29
N GLU A 457 30.14 14.57 -10.54
CA GLU A 457 30.31 13.99 -11.88
C GLU A 457 29.02 13.30 -12.34
N ARG A 458 28.35 12.57 -11.43
CA ARG A 458 27.12 11.82 -11.71
C ARG A 458 26.12 11.91 -10.55
N VAL A 459 24.85 12.05 -10.90
CA VAL A 459 23.71 12.11 -9.97
C VAL A 459 22.70 11.04 -10.35
N GLY A 460 22.60 9.97 -9.57
CA GLY A 460 21.48 9.06 -9.65
C GLY A 460 20.28 9.62 -8.88
N VAL A 461 19.06 9.46 -9.41
CA VAL A 461 17.82 9.71 -8.67
C VAL A 461 16.91 8.50 -8.83
N VAL A 462 16.47 7.92 -7.72
CA VAL A 462 15.57 6.76 -7.71
C VAL A 462 14.19 7.19 -7.24
N GLU A 463 13.20 7.09 -8.11
CA GLU A 463 11.82 7.47 -7.83
C GLU A 463 10.88 6.27 -7.96
N LEU A 464 10.04 6.05 -6.96
CA LEU A 464 9.11 4.91 -6.93
C LEU A 464 7.97 5.07 -7.93
N ILE A 465 7.48 6.30 -8.11
CA ILE A 465 6.25 6.62 -8.83
C ILE A 465 6.61 7.20 -10.21
N PRO A 466 6.39 6.48 -11.33
CA PRO A 466 6.71 6.97 -12.66
C PRO A 466 6.03 8.32 -12.98
N GLU A 467 4.79 8.51 -12.51
CA GLU A 467 4.02 9.74 -12.71
C GLU A 467 4.64 10.95 -11.99
N VAL A 468 5.42 10.74 -10.91
CA VAL A 468 6.18 11.81 -10.24
C VAL A 468 7.32 12.30 -11.12
N VAL A 469 7.98 11.40 -11.86
CA VAL A 469 9.01 11.77 -12.84
C VAL A 469 8.43 12.66 -13.93
N GLU A 470 7.30 12.27 -14.52
CA GLU A 470 6.62 13.10 -15.52
C GLU A 470 6.17 14.45 -14.94
N ALA A 471 5.67 14.45 -13.70
CA ALA A 471 5.22 15.66 -13.04
C ALA A 471 6.37 16.63 -12.69
N ALA A 472 7.55 16.12 -12.32
CA ALA A 472 8.73 16.92 -12.00
C ALA A 472 9.22 17.77 -13.19
N ARG A 473 8.90 17.38 -14.44
CA ARG A 473 9.16 18.22 -15.63
C ARG A 473 8.44 19.58 -15.56
N LEU A 474 7.31 19.68 -14.85
CA LEU A 474 6.58 20.94 -14.67
C LEU A 474 7.23 21.89 -13.64
N PHE A 475 8.37 21.49 -13.08
CA PHE A 475 9.19 22.26 -12.13
C PHE A 475 10.57 22.59 -12.71
N GLN A 476 10.80 22.40 -14.02
CA GLN A 476 12.11 22.59 -14.67
C GLN A 476 12.77 23.95 -14.39
N ASP A 477 11.96 25.02 -14.33
CA ASP A 477 12.43 26.37 -14.02
C ASP A 477 13.05 26.49 -12.61
N ALA A 478 12.63 25.63 -11.68
CA ALA A 478 13.07 25.62 -10.28
C ALA A 478 13.86 24.37 -9.88
N ASN A 479 14.05 23.39 -10.76
CA ASN A 479 14.85 22.19 -10.45
C ASN A 479 16.10 22.06 -11.32
N PHE A 480 16.50 23.15 -11.99
CA PHE A 480 17.70 23.21 -12.83
C PHE A 480 17.69 22.20 -14.00
N GLY A 481 16.50 21.85 -14.48
CA GLY A 481 16.34 20.86 -15.55
C GLY A 481 16.85 19.47 -15.17
N VAL A 482 16.80 19.10 -13.88
CA VAL A 482 17.42 17.88 -13.33
C VAL A 482 17.11 16.61 -14.13
N LEU A 483 15.90 16.50 -14.70
CA LEU A 483 15.48 15.32 -15.45
C LEU A 483 16.21 15.10 -16.78
N ASP A 484 16.68 16.17 -17.42
CA ASP A 484 17.32 16.12 -18.74
C ASP A 484 18.80 16.56 -18.67
N HIS A 485 19.32 16.77 -17.46
CA HIS A 485 20.69 17.23 -17.25
C HIS A 485 21.69 16.09 -17.54
N PRO A 486 22.81 16.35 -18.26
CA PRO A 486 23.73 15.29 -18.71
C PRO A 486 24.44 14.52 -17.58
N LYS A 487 24.50 15.10 -16.38
CA LYS A 487 25.05 14.43 -15.17
C LYS A 487 24.03 13.52 -14.47
N VAL A 488 22.75 13.58 -14.83
CA VAL A 488 21.67 12.97 -14.05
C VAL A 488 21.13 11.70 -14.72
N GLU A 489 20.95 10.66 -13.94
CA GLU A 489 20.26 9.43 -14.33
C GLU A 489 19.03 9.21 -13.44
N ILE A 490 17.84 9.25 -14.03
CA ILE A 490 16.59 8.95 -13.34
C ILE A 490 16.26 7.46 -13.50
N ARG A 491 16.04 6.77 -12.37
CA ARG A 491 15.63 5.36 -12.31
C ARG A 491 14.26 5.26 -11.64
N VAL A 492 13.33 4.60 -12.32
CA VAL A 492 11.99 4.32 -11.76
C VAL A 492 12.01 2.95 -11.09
N ASP A 493 12.23 2.93 -9.78
CA ASP A 493 12.27 1.71 -8.98
C ASP A 493 12.04 2.03 -7.49
N ASP A 494 11.83 1.00 -6.67
CA ASP A 494 11.87 1.13 -5.22
C ASP A 494 13.31 1.38 -4.76
N ALA A 495 13.52 2.42 -3.93
CA ALA A 495 14.86 2.83 -3.48
C ALA A 495 15.67 1.71 -2.83
N ARG A 496 15.03 0.86 -2.03
CA ARG A 496 15.69 -0.26 -1.37
C ARG A 496 16.01 -1.37 -2.35
N HIS A 497 15.07 -1.67 -3.24
CA HIS A 497 15.26 -2.63 -4.31
C HIS A 497 16.42 -2.21 -5.24
N ASP A 498 16.46 -0.95 -5.68
CA ASP A 498 17.53 -0.41 -6.53
C ASP A 498 18.90 -0.54 -5.86
N LEU A 499 19.00 -0.15 -4.59
CA LEU A 499 20.24 -0.29 -3.83
C LEU A 499 20.67 -1.74 -3.68
N LEU A 500 19.77 -2.68 -3.42
CA LEU A 500 20.08 -4.12 -3.33
C LEU A 500 20.56 -4.70 -4.66
N ALA A 501 20.06 -4.16 -5.76
CA ALA A 501 20.31 -4.64 -7.10
C ALA A 501 21.56 -4.06 -7.76
N SER A 502 21.85 -2.80 -7.46
CA SER A 502 22.98 -2.05 -7.99
C SER A 502 24.31 -2.70 -7.57
N ARG A 503 25.37 -2.37 -8.29
CA ARG A 503 26.76 -2.67 -7.89
C ARG A 503 27.58 -1.41 -7.74
N ASP A 504 26.96 -0.26 -7.97
CA ASP A 504 27.63 1.03 -7.89
C ASP A 504 27.87 1.40 -6.43
N SER A 505 28.92 2.19 -6.22
CA SER A 505 29.24 2.83 -4.95
C SER A 505 29.10 4.34 -5.09
N TYR A 506 28.61 4.99 -4.05
CA TYR A 506 28.33 6.42 -4.05
C TYR A 506 29.09 7.12 -2.91
N ASP A 507 29.62 8.30 -3.20
CA ASP A 507 30.26 9.17 -2.21
C ASP A 507 29.22 9.76 -1.25
N VAL A 508 28.05 10.10 -1.81
CA VAL A 508 26.93 10.66 -1.05
C VAL A 508 25.63 9.99 -1.45
N ILE A 509 24.93 9.42 -0.46
CA ILE A 509 23.54 8.98 -0.63
C ILE A 509 22.65 9.92 0.19
N VAL A 510 21.65 10.51 -0.44
CA VAL A 510 20.66 11.38 0.19
C VAL A 510 19.30 10.72 0.10
N SER A 511 18.64 10.62 1.24
CA SER A 511 17.30 10.08 1.35
C SER A 511 16.35 11.17 1.80
N ASP A 512 15.35 11.47 0.95
CA ASP A 512 14.43 12.58 1.17
C ASP A 512 13.38 12.25 2.26
N LEU A 513 12.44 13.17 2.49
CA LEU A 513 11.40 13.11 3.51
C LEU A 513 10.32 12.07 3.16
N PHE A 514 10.58 10.80 3.46
CA PHE A 514 9.54 9.77 3.43
C PHE A 514 8.52 9.96 4.56
N VAL A 515 7.28 9.55 4.30
CA VAL A 515 6.18 9.63 5.27
C VAL A 515 6.23 8.43 6.22
N PRO A 516 6.52 8.59 7.52
CA PRO A 516 6.78 7.44 8.39
C PRO A 516 5.59 6.51 8.61
N TRP A 517 4.35 7.02 8.49
CA TRP A 517 3.11 6.26 8.72
C TRP A 517 2.53 5.61 7.47
N GLU A 518 3.06 5.91 6.28
CA GLU A 518 2.61 5.25 5.05
C GLU A 518 3.08 3.80 5.02
N SER A 519 2.21 2.92 4.53
CA SER A 519 2.53 1.49 4.46
C SER A 519 3.82 1.27 3.67
N LYS A 520 4.70 0.43 4.20
CA LYS A 520 6.05 0.11 3.70
C LYS A 520 7.11 1.21 3.79
N ALA A 521 6.77 2.48 3.96
CA ALA A 521 7.76 3.56 4.11
C ALA A 521 8.60 3.40 5.39
N GLY A 522 8.03 2.81 6.45
CA GLY A 522 8.75 2.48 7.69
C GLY A 522 9.96 1.55 7.51
N TYR A 523 10.02 0.78 6.42
CA TYR A 523 11.17 -0.09 6.11
C TYR A 523 12.42 0.69 5.68
N LEU A 524 12.27 1.94 5.21
CA LEU A 524 13.38 2.84 4.87
C LEU A 524 14.04 3.47 6.12
N TYR A 525 13.52 3.15 7.30
CA TYR A 525 14.10 3.55 8.59
C TYR A 525 14.64 2.36 9.39
N THR A 526 14.85 1.20 8.75
CA THR A 526 15.28 -0.02 9.44
C THR A 526 16.80 -0.13 9.47
N THR A 527 17.34 -0.82 10.49
CA THR A 527 18.77 -1.18 10.51
C THR A 527 19.17 -1.97 9.26
N ASP A 528 18.27 -2.80 8.73
CA ASP A 528 18.49 -3.61 7.54
C ASP A 528 18.65 -2.74 6.28
N PHE A 529 17.80 -1.72 6.11
CA PHE A 529 17.97 -0.73 5.05
C PHE A 529 19.25 0.09 5.22
N TYR A 530 19.56 0.55 6.43
CA TYR A 530 20.79 1.30 6.68
C TYR A 530 22.05 0.47 6.37
N ARG A 531 22.04 -0.84 6.62
CA ARG A 531 23.14 -1.72 6.20
C ARG A 531 23.26 -1.79 4.68
N VAL A 532 22.14 -1.93 3.96
CA VAL A 532 22.12 -1.90 2.49
C VAL A 532 22.72 -0.60 1.97
N VAL A 533 22.34 0.55 2.54
CA VAL A 533 22.89 1.85 2.16
C VAL A 533 24.39 1.93 2.43
N ARG A 534 24.83 1.53 3.63
CA ARG A 534 26.25 1.53 4.00
C ARG A 534 27.09 0.67 3.06
N ASP A 535 26.58 -0.49 2.66
CA ASP A 535 27.24 -1.40 1.72
C ASP A 535 27.29 -0.87 0.26
N ARG A 536 26.66 0.29 0.00
CA ARG A 536 26.71 1.03 -1.27
C ARG A 536 27.44 2.38 -1.16
N LEU A 537 27.96 2.74 0.02
CA LEU A 537 28.82 3.91 0.14
C LEU A 537 30.24 3.56 -0.31
N ALA A 538 30.90 4.51 -0.99
CA ALA A 538 32.33 4.48 -1.19
C ALA A 538 33.07 4.65 0.15
N GLU A 539 34.38 4.36 0.17
CA GLU A 539 35.21 4.60 1.35
C GLU A 539 35.17 6.08 1.75
N GLY A 540 34.87 6.37 3.01
CA GLY A 540 34.70 7.76 3.46
C GLY A 540 33.40 8.42 3.01
N GLY A 541 32.50 7.69 2.33
CA GLY A 541 31.21 8.18 1.88
C GLY A 541 30.26 8.50 3.04
N LEU A 542 29.21 9.27 2.76
CA LEU A 542 28.22 9.64 3.75
C LEU A 542 26.79 9.37 3.28
N PHE A 543 25.96 8.95 4.23
CA PHE A 543 24.52 8.84 4.05
C PHE A 543 23.82 9.95 4.84
N CYS A 544 22.90 10.66 4.18
CA CYS A 544 22.07 11.69 4.79
C CYS A 544 20.60 11.31 4.66
N GLN A 545 19.93 11.07 5.79
CA GLN A 545 18.50 10.83 5.86
C GLN A 545 17.79 12.05 6.45
N TRP A 546 16.89 12.65 5.70
CA TRP A 546 16.04 13.71 6.22
C TRP A 546 14.89 13.13 7.05
N LEU A 547 14.64 13.73 8.22
CA LEU A 547 13.56 13.38 9.14
C LEU A 547 12.58 14.55 9.29
N PRO A 548 11.29 14.35 8.93
CA PRO A 548 10.24 15.32 9.16
C PRO A 548 9.77 15.22 10.63
N LEU A 549 10.28 16.07 11.52
CA LEU A 549 9.91 16.01 12.95
C LEU A 549 8.41 16.23 13.17
N TYR A 550 7.80 17.09 12.35
CA TYR A 550 6.36 17.32 12.33
C TYR A 550 5.52 16.09 11.93
N GLN A 551 6.16 14.98 11.55
CA GLN A 551 5.53 13.71 11.22
C GLN A 551 5.93 12.56 12.16
N LEU A 552 6.78 12.83 13.16
CA LEU A 552 7.32 11.83 14.08
C LEU A 552 6.92 12.17 15.52
N GLY A 553 6.68 11.12 16.32
CA GLY A 553 6.70 11.25 17.77
C GLY A 553 8.12 11.12 18.31
N ARG A 554 8.30 11.45 19.59
CA ARG A 554 9.60 11.34 20.28
C ARG A 554 10.17 9.92 20.22
N GLU A 555 9.35 8.90 20.49
CA GLU A 555 9.81 7.51 20.51
C GLU A 555 10.28 7.05 19.13
N GLU A 556 9.55 7.40 18.07
CA GLU A 556 9.93 7.04 16.71
C GLU A 556 11.21 7.78 16.31
N PHE A 557 11.35 9.06 16.64
CA PHE A 557 12.59 9.81 16.40
C PHE A 557 13.81 9.17 17.08
N MET A 558 13.69 8.81 18.37
CA MET A 558 14.77 8.14 19.10
C MET A 558 15.10 6.79 18.48
N MET A 559 14.08 5.97 18.21
CA MET A 559 14.22 4.64 17.59
C MET A 559 14.91 4.70 16.23
N ILE A 560 14.54 5.66 15.38
CA ILE A 560 15.15 5.86 14.07
C ILE A 560 16.62 6.25 14.24
N SER A 561 16.91 7.21 15.13
CA SER A 561 18.28 7.69 15.37
C SER A 561 19.18 6.60 15.96
N ASP A 562 18.67 5.80 16.89
CA ASP A 562 19.39 4.66 17.48
C ASP A 562 19.61 3.54 16.46
N SER A 563 18.61 3.26 15.61
CA SER A 563 18.74 2.29 14.52
C SER A 563 19.81 2.73 13.52
N PHE A 564 19.86 4.01 13.20
CA PHE A 564 20.86 4.61 12.32
C PHE A 564 22.27 4.50 12.93
N ALA A 565 22.45 4.91 14.18
CA ALA A 565 23.73 4.86 14.90
C ALA A 565 24.20 3.42 15.21
N SER A 566 23.30 2.43 15.17
CA SER A 566 23.69 1.01 15.25
C SER A 566 24.47 0.53 14.01
N VAL A 567 24.36 1.24 12.89
CA VAL A 567 24.97 0.87 11.59
C VAL A 567 26.14 1.79 11.22
N PHE A 568 26.03 3.08 11.53
CA PHE A 568 27.05 4.10 11.25
C PHE A 568 27.82 4.47 12.53
N PRO A 569 29.14 4.26 12.58
CA PRO A 569 29.94 4.57 13.77
C PRO A 569 30.01 6.07 14.08
N HIS A 570 29.91 6.92 13.04
CA HIS A 570 29.85 8.37 13.19
C HIS A 570 28.50 8.87 12.69
N ALA A 571 27.57 9.09 13.63
CA ALA A 571 26.26 9.66 13.36
C ALA A 571 26.18 11.09 13.91
N SER A 572 25.61 12.01 13.13
CA SER A 572 25.44 13.42 13.52
C SER A 572 24.10 13.97 13.08
N LEU A 573 23.59 14.95 13.83
CA LEU A 573 22.33 15.63 13.55
C LEU A 573 22.56 17.05 13.06
N TRP A 574 21.77 17.47 12.08
CA TRP A 574 21.85 18.78 11.45
C TRP A 574 20.45 19.37 11.24
N TRP A 575 20.28 20.68 11.45
CA TRP A 575 19.03 21.37 11.19
C TRP A 575 18.79 21.51 9.68
N GLY A 576 17.63 21.05 9.23
CA GLY A 576 17.10 21.39 7.90
C GLY A 576 16.25 22.65 7.95
N ALA A 577 15.35 22.73 8.92
CA ALA A 577 14.54 23.90 9.22
C ALA A 577 14.19 23.92 10.72
N LEU A 578 14.39 25.06 11.36
CA LEU A 578 14.03 25.28 12.76
C LEU A 578 12.70 26.05 12.82
N GLU A 579 11.61 25.33 12.59
CA GLU A 579 10.25 25.84 12.60
C GLU A 579 9.41 25.07 13.62
N ALA A 580 8.50 25.75 14.33
CA ALA A 580 7.67 25.13 15.36
C ALA A 580 6.73 24.06 14.78
N GLU A 581 6.20 24.28 13.58
CA GLU A 581 5.19 23.43 12.94
C GLU A 581 5.76 22.50 11.87
N LYS A 582 6.93 22.82 11.33
CA LYS A 582 7.55 22.08 10.20
C LYS A 582 9.03 21.80 10.44
N GLY A 583 9.40 21.58 11.71
CA GLY A 583 10.76 21.25 12.10
C GLY A 583 11.28 20.01 11.38
N MET A 584 12.54 20.05 10.95
CA MET A 584 13.16 18.95 10.22
C MET A 584 14.67 18.93 10.47
N VAL A 585 15.21 17.71 10.49
CA VAL A 585 16.63 17.46 10.75
C VAL A 585 17.18 16.42 9.79
N ALA A 586 18.46 16.50 9.49
CA ALA A 586 19.21 15.44 8.81
C ALA A 586 19.95 14.59 9.83
N LEU A 587 19.81 13.27 9.70
CA LEU A 587 20.72 12.28 10.26
C LEU A 587 21.81 11.99 9.23
N VAL A 588 23.06 12.32 9.55
CA VAL A 588 24.21 12.12 8.67
C VAL A 588 25.14 11.07 9.29
N GLY A 589 25.42 10.01 8.53
CA GLY A 589 26.17 8.84 8.95
C GLY A 589 27.33 8.53 8.01
N SER A 590 28.48 8.18 8.58
CA SER A 590 29.68 7.78 7.83
C SER A 590 30.55 6.82 8.64
N ASP A 591 31.53 6.21 7.98
CA ASP A 591 32.60 5.41 8.59
C ASP A 591 33.71 6.28 9.22
N ARG A 592 33.73 7.58 8.91
CA ARG A 592 34.63 8.59 9.47
C ARG A 592 33.89 9.76 10.11
N PRO A 593 34.54 10.58 10.96
CA PRO A 593 33.94 11.77 11.53
C PRO A 593 33.44 12.75 10.45
N VAL A 594 32.17 13.17 10.56
CA VAL A 594 31.56 14.17 9.67
C VAL A 594 31.92 15.57 10.17
N ALA A 595 32.71 16.31 9.38
CA ALA A 595 33.17 17.66 9.70
C ALA A 595 33.02 18.59 8.49
N VAL A 596 32.95 19.90 8.75
CA VAL A 596 32.93 20.92 7.70
C VAL A 596 34.37 21.28 7.35
N GLU A 597 34.74 21.12 6.08
CA GLU A 597 36.01 21.59 5.54
C GLU A 597 35.84 23.03 5.05
N ASP A 598 36.22 23.98 5.92
CA ASP A 598 35.97 25.42 5.69
C ASP A 598 36.49 25.89 4.33
N ASP A 599 37.73 25.56 3.98
CA ASP A 599 38.36 25.99 2.72
C ASP A 599 37.61 25.49 1.49
N ARG A 600 37.12 24.24 1.53
CA ARG A 600 36.34 23.66 0.44
C ARG A 600 34.98 24.35 0.31
N VAL A 601 34.26 24.48 1.41
CA VAL A 601 32.92 25.07 1.40
C VAL A 601 32.98 26.51 0.90
N GLU A 602 33.94 27.32 1.37
CA GLU A 602 34.12 28.69 0.91
C GLU A 602 34.51 28.77 -0.59
N ALA A 603 35.18 27.75 -1.14
CA ALA A 603 35.50 27.69 -2.56
C ALA A 603 34.29 27.33 -3.45
N VAL A 604 33.37 26.49 -2.96
CA VAL A 604 32.23 25.96 -3.74
C VAL A 604 31.01 26.87 -3.68
N LEU A 605 30.74 27.50 -2.53
CA LEU A 605 29.54 28.29 -2.30
C LEU A 605 29.30 29.43 -3.31
N PRO A 606 30.30 30.19 -3.80
CA PRO A 606 30.08 31.25 -4.79
C PRO A 606 29.47 30.73 -6.09
N ALA A 607 29.86 29.54 -6.55
CA ALA A 607 29.34 28.94 -7.78
C ALA A 607 27.85 28.55 -7.62
N ILE A 608 27.50 27.98 -6.47
CA ILE A 608 26.10 27.64 -6.13
C ILE A 608 25.28 28.93 -5.98
N GLY A 609 25.75 29.89 -5.18
CA GLY A 609 25.03 31.11 -4.86
C GLY A 609 24.74 32.00 -6.07
N ALA A 610 25.57 31.96 -7.11
CA ALA A 610 25.31 32.68 -8.36
C ALA A 610 24.12 32.11 -9.15
N ALA A 611 23.80 30.82 -8.96
CA ALA A 611 22.71 30.14 -9.64
C ALA A 611 21.39 30.12 -8.85
N LEU A 612 21.43 30.36 -7.53
CA LEU A 612 20.25 30.42 -6.68
C LEU A 612 19.74 31.87 -6.61
N GLU A 613 18.49 32.12 -7.07
CA GLU A 613 17.88 33.45 -7.06
C GLU A 613 17.72 34.02 -5.63
N ASP A 614 17.53 33.15 -4.64
CA ASP A 614 17.41 33.50 -3.22
C ASP A 614 18.60 32.97 -2.41
N SER A 615 19.27 33.86 -1.66
CA SER A 615 20.40 33.47 -0.83
C SER A 615 19.92 32.73 0.43
N ASP A 616 20.23 31.43 0.52
CA ASP A 616 20.09 30.70 1.76
C ASP A 616 21.08 31.22 2.81
N VAL A 617 20.56 31.87 3.86
CA VAL A 617 21.35 32.43 4.97
C VAL A 617 22.25 31.36 5.64
N TYR A 618 21.86 30.09 5.59
CA TYR A 618 22.60 28.99 6.21
C TYR A 618 23.64 28.35 5.28
N LEU A 619 23.57 28.60 3.98
CA LEU A 619 24.56 28.17 2.99
C LEU A 619 25.39 29.34 2.46
N GLY A 620 25.52 30.42 3.24
CA GLY A 620 26.31 31.59 2.85
C GLY A 620 27.78 31.57 3.26
N SER A 621 28.21 30.63 4.10
CA SER A 621 29.60 30.43 4.54
C SER A 621 29.77 29.09 5.25
N ALA A 622 31.01 28.61 5.39
CA ALA A 622 31.32 27.43 6.20
C ALA A 622 30.91 27.61 7.67
N THR A 623 31.03 28.84 8.19
CA THR A 623 30.59 29.18 9.54
C THR A 623 29.07 29.11 9.69
N ALA A 624 28.30 29.53 8.69
CA ALA A 624 26.84 29.39 8.69
C ALA A 624 26.42 27.92 8.62
N LEU A 625 27.10 27.11 7.78
CA LEU A 625 26.87 25.68 7.66
C LEU A 625 27.09 24.96 9.00
N ARG A 626 28.19 25.25 9.72
CA ARG A 626 28.46 24.68 11.06
C ARG A 626 27.38 25.00 12.09
N ARG A 627 26.66 26.12 11.96
CA ARG A 627 25.55 26.46 12.88
C ARG A 627 24.33 25.56 12.70
N LEU A 628 24.22 24.84 11.58
CA LEU A 628 23.20 23.84 11.39
C LEU A 628 23.48 22.57 12.21
N ARG A 629 24.74 22.29 12.58
CA ARG A 629 25.07 21.11 13.39
C ARG A 629 24.37 21.18 14.75
N ILE A 630 23.70 20.08 15.11
CA ILE A 630 23.01 19.89 16.39
C ILE A 630 23.95 19.20 17.37
N GLY A 631 24.64 18.15 16.93
CA GLY A 631 25.55 17.35 17.75
C GLY A 631 25.76 15.96 17.17
N SER A 632 26.62 15.17 17.80
CA SER A 632 26.86 13.77 17.42
C SER A 632 25.87 12.85 18.14
N TRP A 633 25.20 11.95 17.41
CA TRP A 633 24.33 10.96 18.03
C TRP A 633 25.18 9.82 18.62
N PRO A 634 24.97 9.43 19.88
CA PRO A 634 25.76 8.37 20.51
C PRO A 634 25.44 7.00 19.91
N ALA A 635 26.34 6.03 20.12
CA ALA A 635 26.02 4.63 19.87
C ALA A 635 24.83 4.21 20.74
N PRO A 636 23.89 3.41 20.20
CA PRO A 636 22.70 3.01 20.93
C PRO A 636 23.04 2.09 22.09
N ASP A 637 22.29 2.21 23.19
CA ASP A 637 22.40 1.29 24.31
C ASP A 637 22.09 -0.16 23.86
N PRO A 638 22.72 -1.19 24.45
CA PRO A 638 22.45 -2.59 24.08
C PRO A 638 20.98 -3.03 24.20
N GLY A 639 20.18 -2.31 25.00
CA GLY A 639 18.74 -2.55 25.17
C GLY A 639 17.84 -1.61 24.35
N ALA A 640 18.41 -0.77 23.47
CA ALA A 640 17.65 0.16 22.66
C ALA A 640 16.66 -0.58 21.75
N LEU A 641 15.43 -0.08 21.68
CA LEU A 641 14.42 -0.61 20.76
C LEU A 641 14.74 -0.12 19.35
N LEU A 642 15.22 -1.00 18.50
CA LEU A 642 15.55 -0.68 17.11
C LEU A 642 14.38 -0.99 16.16
N ASN A 643 14.34 -0.28 15.05
CA ASN A 643 13.48 -0.55 13.91
C ASN A 643 14.20 -1.53 12.96
N THR A 644 13.61 -2.69 12.71
CA THR A 644 14.22 -3.77 11.92
C THR A 644 13.20 -4.31 10.93
N ASP A 645 13.62 -5.02 9.89
CA ASP A 645 12.67 -5.68 8.99
C ASP A 645 11.77 -6.69 9.71
N GLU A 646 12.33 -7.36 10.73
CA GLU A 646 11.56 -8.32 11.53
C GLU A 646 10.54 -7.61 12.41
N HIS A 647 10.86 -6.41 12.91
CA HIS A 647 9.97 -5.61 13.75
C HIS A 647 9.90 -4.17 13.18
N PRO A 648 9.04 -3.93 12.16
CA PRO A 648 8.92 -2.64 11.47
C PRO A 648 8.13 -1.63 12.31
N ARG A 649 8.59 -1.36 13.53
CA ARG A 649 7.88 -0.61 14.57
C ARG A 649 7.47 0.79 14.13
N VAL A 650 8.29 1.47 13.31
CA VAL A 650 7.98 2.82 12.81
C VAL A 650 6.68 2.82 12.01
N GLU A 651 6.49 1.85 11.10
CA GLU A 651 5.30 1.74 10.23
C GLU A 651 4.00 1.62 11.02
N PHE A 652 4.06 0.98 12.20
CA PHE A 652 2.87 0.72 13.01
C PHE A 652 2.70 1.73 14.15
N ARG A 653 3.77 2.34 14.67
CA ARG A 653 3.68 3.33 15.75
C ARG A 653 3.44 4.76 15.23
N ALA A 654 4.02 5.13 14.09
CA ALA A 654 3.85 6.47 13.53
C ALA A 654 2.37 6.83 13.26
N PRO A 655 1.52 5.94 12.68
CA PRO A 655 0.09 6.24 12.50
C PRO A 655 -0.63 6.51 13.83
N ILE A 656 -0.28 5.79 14.90
CA ILE A 656 -0.89 5.96 16.23
C ILE A 656 -0.51 7.33 16.80
N ARG A 657 0.78 7.69 16.76
CA ARG A 657 1.27 8.97 17.28
C ARG A 657 0.77 10.17 16.51
N GLN A 658 0.59 10.03 15.21
CA GLN A 658 -0.04 11.05 14.38
C GLN A 658 -1.47 11.35 14.85
N ARG A 659 -2.23 10.33 15.25
CA ARG A 659 -3.65 10.49 15.65
C ARG A 659 -3.86 10.90 17.10
N ASP A 660 -2.96 10.54 17.99
CA ASP A 660 -3.02 10.97 19.40
C ASP A 660 -2.50 12.40 19.62
N ASP A 661 -2.22 13.14 18.53
CA ASP A 661 -1.51 14.42 18.54
C ASP A 661 -0.26 14.33 19.43
N ARG A 662 0.70 13.49 19.05
CA ARG A 662 1.98 13.34 19.79
C ARG A 662 3.20 13.62 18.92
N LEU A 663 2.98 14.38 17.85
CA LEU A 663 4.00 14.77 16.89
C LEU A 663 4.94 15.83 17.49
N LEU A 664 6.18 15.87 17.02
CA LEU A 664 7.20 16.81 17.46
C LEU A 664 7.01 18.18 16.80
N VAL A 665 5.93 18.85 17.21
CA VAL A 665 5.61 20.25 16.88
C VAL A 665 5.44 21.05 18.16
N GLY A 666 5.50 22.39 18.06
CA GLY A 666 5.32 23.31 19.18
C GLY A 666 6.10 22.86 20.42
N GLY A 667 5.47 22.93 21.61
CA GLY A 667 6.04 22.54 22.90
C GLY A 667 6.69 21.16 22.99
N ARG A 668 6.31 20.18 22.16
CA ARG A 668 6.94 18.84 22.18
C ARG A 668 8.28 18.82 21.47
N LEU A 669 8.40 19.55 20.36
CA LEU A 669 9.69 19.77 19.70
C LEU A 669 10.67 20.47 20.65
N LEU A 670 10.15 21.43 21.41
CA LEU A 670 10.91 22.17 22.41
C LEU A 670 11.49 21.25 23.49
N ALA A 671 10.66 20.36 24.04
CA ALA A 671 11.11 19.36 25.01
C ALA A 671 12.18 18.43 24.42
N LEU A 672 12.01 17.98 23.17
CA LEU A 672 13.04 17.17 22.49
C LEU A 672 14.37 17.93 22.36
N VAL A 673 14.31 19.20 21.95
CA VAL A 673 15.50 20.03 21.81
C VAL A 673 16.21 20.20 23.16
N ASP A 674 15.46 20.49 24.22
CA ASP A 674 16.01 20.82 25.53
C ASP A 674 16.55 19.58 26.27
N GLU A 675 15.88 18.44 26.14
CA GLU A 675 16.24 17.22 26.86
C GLU A 675 17.22 16.34 26.08
N VAL A 676 17.10 16.29 24.75
CA VAL A 676 17.89 15.39 23.90
C VAL A 676 18.96 16.17 23.16
N PHE A 677 18.59 17.16 22.35
CA PHE A 677 19.57 17.80 21.46
C PHE A 677 20.65 18.59 22.21
N ARG A 678 20.30 19.21 23.35
CA ARG A 678 21.28 19.90 24.20
C ARG A 678 22.26 18.96 24.89
N ALA A 679 21.88 17.69 25.08
CA ALA A 679 22.72 16.69 25.73
C ALA A 679 23.71 16.03 24.77
N LEU A 680 23.59 16.28 23.46
CA LEU A 680 24.46 15.66 22.46
C LEU A 680 25.90 16.21 22.52
N PRO A 681 26.91 15.33 22.44
CA PRO A 681 28.31 15.72 22.33
C PRO A 681 28.56 16.67 21.15
N GLU A 682 29.51 17.60 21.34
CA GLU A 682 29.94 18.57 20.30
C GLU A 682 28.80 19.45 19.77
N GLY A 683 27.69 19.56 20.52
CA GLY A 683 26.58 20.44 20.19
C GLY A 683 26.98 21.93 20.26
N PRO A 684 26.26 22.82 19.55
CA PRO A 684 26.70 24.20 19.41
C PRO A 684 26.75 24.92 20.77
N PRO A 685 27.81 25.70 21.06
CA PRO A 685 27.78 26.64 22.18
C PRO A 685 26.64 27.63 21.95
N GLN A 686 25.83 27.89 22.99
CA GLN A 686 24.58 28.63 22.90
C GLN A 686 24.66 29.88 22.00
N PRO A 687 23.74 30.03 21.02
CA PRO A 687 23.46 31.34 20.45
C PRO A 687 22.04 31.79 20.79
N SER A 688 21.96 32.99 21.36
CA SER A 688 20.79 33.84 21.62
C SER A 688 19.76 33.96 20.47
N TYR A 689 20.09 33.47 19.27
CA TYR A 689 19.19 33.34 18.12
C TYR A 689 18.02 32.38 18.36
N ARG A 690 18.25 31.25 19.06
CA ARG A 690 17.20 30.27 19.37
C ARG A 690 16.09 30.86 20.25
N ARG A 691 16.44 31.77 21.18
CA ARG A 691 15.49 32.49 22.04
C ARG A 691 14.55 33.43 21.27
N ARG A 692 14.96 33.94 20.10
CA ARG A 692 14.15 34.86 19.26
C ARG A 692 13.17 34.11 18.35
N VAL A 693 13.60 33.03 17.71
CA VAL A 693 12.70 32.10 17.00
C VAL A 693 11.65 31.54 17.98
N TRP A 694 12.09 31.24 19.20
CA TRP A 694 11.26 30.79 20.30
C TRP A 694 10.25 31.81 20.83
N GLN A 695 10.67 33.06 21.09
CA GLN A 695 9.75 34.12 21.53
C GLN A 695 8.63 34.35 20.53
N ARG A 696 8.90 34.15 19.23
CA ARG A 696 7.89 34.23 18.17
C ARG A 696 6.91 33.04 18.21
N ALA A 697 7.39 31.83 18.52
CA ALA A 697 6.54 30.65 18.72
C ALA A 697 5.67 30.75 19.98
N GLN A 698 6.22 31.22 21.11
CA GLN A 698 5.44 31.50 22.32
C GLN A 698 4.36 32.58 22.12
N LEU A 699 4.65 33.59 21.29
CA LEU A 699 3.65 34.59 20.90
C LEU A 699 2.50 33.95 20.10
N LEU A 700 2.77 32.99 19.22
CA LEU A 700 1.74 32.30 18.43
C LEU A 700 0.87 31.38 19.31
N ASP A 701 1.47 30.62 20.25
CA ASP A 701 0.72 29.84 21.25
C ASP A 701 -0.16 30.72 22.15
N SER A 702 0.31 31.93 22.49
CA SER A 702 -0.47 32.88 23.31
C SER A 702 -1.67 33.52 22.57
N ILE A 703 -1.71 33.42 21.24
CA ILE A 703 -2.76 34.00 20.39
C ILE A 703 -3.87 32.98 20.05
N GLY A 704 -3.73 31.71 20.45
CA GLY A 704 -4.79 30.70 20.32
C GLY A 704 -5.26 30.52 18.87
N ARG A 705 -4.33 30.24 17.95
CA ARG A 705 -4.64 29.89 16.56
C ARG A 705 -4.24 28.46 16.24
#